data_AF-B1WZP2-F1
#
_entry.id   AF-B1WZP2-F1
#
_cell.length_a   1.000
_cell.length_b   1.000
_cell.length_c   1.000
_cell.angle_alpha   90.00
_cell.angle_beta   90.00
_cell.angle_gamma   90.00
#
_symmetry.space_group_name_H-M   'P 1'
#
loop_
_entity.id
_entity.type
_entity.pdbx_description
1 polymer ?
#
loop_
_entity_poly.entity_id
_entity_poly.type
_entity_poly.pdbx_seq_one_letter_code
_entity_poly.pdbx_strand_id
1 'polypeptide(L)'
;MFAKVPERYMHRVRWVLALGWLLLITSLFYDPISYWLTLPEHTWSPLSISNITPYDCVLVQGQCLPEQPYPIGAIMFWALIVPTGVFVLMVFGHEAWRRICPLSFMSQIPRALGIQRTRKKVNPQTGKTRHELVKVDPNSWLAKNHLYLQLVLFFIGIAARILFVNSNRLALGFFLIGTIISAMVVNYFFAGKSWCQFICPMAPVEQVFAEPRGLLNSRAHTGDRQLVTQSMCRTINAEGKEQSACVACHSPCMDIDAERSYWENITHPKQQWLYYAYVGLTVGYFVYPFLFAGNWEYLISAAWAHQENQLATLFNPGFYIFGNLINIPKIVAVPLTIGLFGLAGYYLGCKIERLYKGYLFRNHKLVSTEVVRHRMFTVCTFFIFNFFFIFGGSNFVRMLPTPLRYLFPVLMAGCSGVWLYRTWFRNPYRYQRESLATRLRKQLSKLKLNVAQFLDGRALDDLTADEVYVLAKVLPGFDKEKKIEAYKGILKESINEGYANSSSSLEMMRQMRLELNITDQEHELLLTELEVEDPFLVDIEHHQNHEDWLRQESYRQALLDTIMESSREHPHQAIVLDLFDVMTGKKPFESFNELLNKLSPEELRSIEEIREEYSITSQEEEEILLHSNPHQLWQTMAYTLSAIEHLDALAEGKINPSCNLGEISDEQMTFYRNTFSKFDKDGNDNLSAVELHSLLRAIGRSYSAERVQEVMDMITGTPKSEYISFANFTTLLHQELTEHPQEGMFERFRRFDVDNSGYINLEELRLCLRDIDISLSDSQIEEMLKLADQNSDHHISYEEFCELFGQFKNTVHSV
;
A
#
# COMPACT_ATOMS: atom_id res chain seq x y z
N MET A 1 -4.18 5.42 -8.68
CA MET A 1 -3.65 4.84 -9.95
C MET A 1 -2.40 4.01 -9.68
N PHE A 2 -1.35 4.56 -9.08
CA PHE A 2 -0.13 3.81 -8.78
C PHE A 2 -0.28 2.68 -7.75
N ALA A 3 -1.21 2.76 -6.78
CA ALA A 3 -1.41 1.69 -5.80
C ALA A 3 -1.84 0.33 -6.40
N LYS A 4 -2.55 0.36 -7.53
CA LYS A 4 -3.00 -0.84 -8.26
C LYS A 4 -1.90 -1.47 -9.12
N VAL A 5 -0.76 -0.80 -9.31
CA VAL A 5 0.35 -1.34 -10.12
C VAL A 5 1.04 -2.46 -9.33
N PRO A 6 1.24 -3.65 -9.93
CA PRO A 6 1.87 -4.73 -9.21
C PRO A 6 3.31 -4.43 -8.82
N GLU A 7 3.74 -4.97 -7.67
CA GLU A 7 5.06 -4.79 -7.09
C GLU A 7 6.17 -5.30 -8.00
N ARG A 8 5.92 -6.35 -8.80
CA ARG A 8 6.87 -6.86 -9.81
C ARG A 8 7.23 -5.80 -10.85
N TYR A 9 6.25 -5.04 -11.33
CA TYR A 9 6.49 -3.94 -12.26
C TYR A 9 7.21 -2.77 -11.58
N MET A 10 6.77 -2.42 -10.37
CA MET A 10 7.40 -1.33 -9.63
C MET A 10 8.84 -1.64 -9.23
N HIS A 11 9.17 -2.90 -8.98
CA HIS A 11 10.54 -3.35 -8.74
C HIS A 11 11.42 -3.12 -9.97
N ARG A 12 10.94 -3.42 -11.19
CA ARG A 12 11.64 -3.09 -12.44
C ARG A 12 11.83 -1.59 -12.60
N VAL A 13 10.79 -0.79 -12.32
CA VAL A 13 10.87 0.68 -12.37
C VAL A 13 11.93 1.21 -11.40
N ARG A 14 12.00 0.68 -10.17
CA ARG A 14 13.03 1.07 -9.19
C ARG A 14 14.43 0.75 -9.68
N TRP A 15 14.65 -0.42 -10.28
CA TRP A 15 15.95 -0.75 -10.87
C TRP A 15 16.35 0.20 -11.98
N VAL A 16 15.43 0.54 -12.88
CA VAL A 16 15.68 1.52 -13.96
C VAL A 16 16.07 2.88 -13.37
N LEU A 17 15.30 3.36 -12.38
CA LEU A 17 15.58 4.64 -11.72
C LEU A 17 16.88 4.60 -10.90
N ALA A 18 17.17 3.50 -10.22
CA ALA A 18 18.40 3.31 -9.45
C ALA A 18 19.63 3.25 -10.37
N LEU A 19 19.55 2.53 -11.49
CA LEU A 19 20.61 2.51 -12.50
C LEU A 19 20.82 3.89 -13.11
N GLY A 20 19.74 4.62 -13.45
CA GLY A 20 19.83 6.00 -13.92
C GLY A 20 20.46 6.94 -12.89
N TRP A 21 20.14 6.75 -11.61
CA TRP A 21 20.71 7.52 -10.51
C TRP A 21 22.20 7.19 -10.28
N LEU A 22 22.58 5.92 -10.32
CA LEU A 22 23.98 5.48 -10.24
C LEU A 22 24.79 5.95 -11.46
N LEU A 23 24.20 5.97 -12.64
CA LEU A 23 24.81 6.54 -13.85
C LEU A 23 25.05 8.04 -13.66
N LEU A 24 24.08 8.78 -13.14
CA LEU A 24 24.25 10.19 -12.82
C LEU A 24 25.36 10.40 -11.78
N ILE A 25 25.38 9.61 -10.70
CA ILE A 25 26.44 9.70 -9.68
C ILE A 25 27.81 9.42 -10.32
N THR A 26 27.91 8.39 -11.16
CA THR A 26 29.15 8.02 -11.87
C THR A 26 29.61 9.16 -12.79
N SER A 27 28.67 9.81 -13.50
CA SER A 27 28.97 10.96 -14.35
C SER A 27 29.54 12.16 -13.57
N LEU A 28 29.23 12.30 -12.28
CA LEU A 28 29.81 13.38 -11.46
C LEU A 28 31.31 13.18 -11.21
N PHE A 29 31.79 11.94 -11.24
CA PHE A 29 33.22 11.63 -11.14
C PHE A 29 33.91 11.68 -12.50
N TYR A 30 33.25 11.15 -13.53
CA TYR A 30 33.78 11.04 -14.88
C TYR A 30 32.74 11.41 -15.94
N ASP A 31 32.97 12.55 -16.61
CA ASP A 31 32.09 13.07 -17.65
C ASP A 31 32.89 13.52 -18.87
N PRO A 32 33.05 12.65 -19.87
CA PRO A 32 33.78 12.97 -21.10
C PRO A 32 32.91 13.63 -22.18
N ILE A 33 31.58 13.57 -22.06
CA ILE A 33 30.65 13.87 -23.16
C ILE A 33 29.86 15.15 -22.89
N SER A 34 29.32 15.34 -21.68
CA SER A 34 28.30 16.37 -21.48
C SER A 34 28.86 17.80 -21.55
N TYR A 35 30.16 17.97 -21.29
CA TYR A 35 30.89 19.22 -21.50
C TYR A 35 30.77 19.73 -22.95
N TRP A 36 30.74 18.83 -23.94
CA TRP A 36 30.62 19.20 -25.35
C TRP A 36 29.28 19.86 -25.66
N LEU A 37 28.24 19.55 -24.88
CA LEU A 37 26.90 20.11 -25.07
C LEU A 37 26.82 21.57 -24.67
N THR A 38 27.73 22.08 -23.84
CA THR A 38 27.74 23.46 -23.35
C THR A 38 28.72 24.35 -24.09
N LEU A 39 29.48 23.79 -25.05
CA LEU A 39 30.41 24.56 -25.87
C LEU A 39 29.66 25.60 -26.74
N PRO A 40 30.16 26.85 -26.81
CA PRO A 40 29.52 27.93 -27.55
C PRO A 40 29.50 27.68 -29.07
N GLU A 41 30.43 26.88 -29.60
CA GLU A 41 30.51 26.51 -31.01
C GLU A 41 29.39 25.55 -31.44
N HIS A 42 28.80 24.83 -30.49
CA HIS A 42 27.78 23.81 -30.73
C HIS A 42 26.38 24.41 -30.75
N THR A 43 26.09 25.27 -31.72
CA THR A 43 24.79 25.97 -31.87
C THR A 43 23.58 25.05 -32.06
N TRP A 44 23.81 23.77 -32.37
CA TRP A 44 22.77 22.73 -32.40
C TRP A 44 22.33 22.27 -31.01
N SER A 45 23.17 22.47 -29.99
CA SER A 45 22.85 22.11 -28.62
C SER A 45 22.04 23.23 -27.97
N PRO A 46 20.83 22.96 -27.46
CA PRO A 46 20.05 23.94 -26.69
C PRO A 46 20.68 24.27 -25.33
N LEU A 47 21.70 23.50 -24.92
CA LEU A 47 22.51 23.72 -23.72
C LEU A 47 23.78 24.53 -24.01
N SER A 48 24.05 24.84 -25.29
CA SER A 48 25.20 25.68 -25.64
C SER A 48 25.02 27.07 -25.06
N ILE A 49 26.13 27.65 -24.60
CA ILE A 49 26.16 29.03 -24.14
C ILE A 49 26.12 29.92 -25.40
N SER A 50 24.92 30.11 -25.98
CA SER A 50 24.74 30.80 -27.25
C SER A 50 24.68 32.33 -27.06
N ASN A 51 25.50 33.05 -27.83
CA ASN A 51 25.64 34.52 -27.92
C ASN A 51 26.35 35.22 -26.75
N ILE A 52 27.60 34.85 -26.48
CA ILE A 52 28.52 35.70 -25.70
C ILE A 52 29.01 36.82 -26.62
N THR A 53 28.37 37.99 -26.57
CA THR A 53 29.17 39.20 -26.78
C THR A 53 30.16 39.31 -25.61
N PRO A 54 31.33 39.95 -25.74
CA PRO A 54 32.31 40.11 -24.65
C PRO A 54 31.80 40.78 -23.36
N TYR A 55 30.51 41.12 -23.30
CA TYR A 55 29.81 41.86 -22.24
C TYR A 55 28.71 41.06 -21.53
N ASP A 56 28.37 39.84 -21.98
CA ASP A 56 27.36 39.00 -21.33
C ASP A 56 28.03 38.12 -20.25
N CYS A 57 28.13 38.66 -19.04
CA CYS A 57 28.60 37.95 -17.86
C CYS A 57 27.65 38.12 -16.70
N VAL A 58 27.63 37.15 -15.79
CA VAL A 58 26.76 37.20 -14.62
C VAL A 58 27.45 38.06 -13.57
N LEU A 59 26.80 39.17 -13.18
CA LEU A 59 27.32 40.03 -12.12
C LEU A 59 27.19 39.30 -10.77
N VAL A 60 28.30 39.13 -10.07
CA VAL A 60 28.37 38.58 -8.72
C VAL A 60 29.14 39.56 -7.86
N GLN A 61 28.48 40.19 -6.88
CA GLN A 61 29.11 41.18 -6.00
C GLN A 61 29.72 42.37 -6.75
N GLY A 62 29.09 42.77 -7.86
CA GLY A 62 29.60 43.84 -8.74
C GLY A 62 30.76 43.43 -9.65
N GLN A 63 31.23 42.18 -9.58
CA GLN A 63 32.25 41.62 -10.47
C GLN A 63 31.60 40.75 -11.57
N CYS A 64 32.17 40.84 -12.76
CA CYS A 64 31.74 40.09 -13.94
C CYS A 64 32.26 38.64 -13.84
N LEU A 65 31.37 37.66 -13.67
CA LEU A 65 31.72 36.24 -13.70
C LEU A 65 31.49 35.71 -15.13
N PRO A 66 32.56 35.36 -15.88
CA PRO A 66 32.42 34.84 -17.22
C PRO A 66 31.82 33.42 -17.19
N GLU A 67 30.86 33.15 -18.06
CA GLU A 67 30.33 31.79 -18.24
C GLU A 67 31.34 30.95 -19.03
N GLN A 68 31.78 29.84 -18.44
CA GLN A 68 32.66 28.86 -19.07
C GLN A 68 31.86 27.59 -19.35
N PRO A 69 32.19 26.82 -20.41
CA PRO A 69 31.56 25.53 -20.65
C PRO A 69 31.73 24.62 -19.42
N TYR A 70 30.67 23.92 -19.05
CA TYR A 70 30.61 23.12 -17.82
C TYR A 70 29.94 21.76 -18.06
N PRO A 71 30.25 20.75 -17.23
CA PRO A 71 29.53 19.48 -17.22
C PRO A 71 28.12 19.65 -16.62
N ILE A 72 27.12 19.05 -17.24
CA ILE A 72 25.69 19.33 -16.91
C ILE A 72 25.16 18.54 -15.71
N GLY A 73 25.89 17.52 -15.23
CA GLY A 73 25.38 16.57 -14.22
C GLY A 73 24.86 17.23 -12.93
N ALA A 74 25.58 18.22 -12.39
CA ALA A 74 25.16 18.94 -11.18
C ALA A 74 23.88 19.77 -11.43
N ILE A 75 23.78 20.42 -12.59
CA ILE A 75 22.61 21.21 -12.97
C ILE A 75 21.41 20.29 -13.22
N MET A 76 21.59 19.16 -13.90
CA MET A 76 20.51 18.18 -14.10
C MET A 76 19.95 17.70 -12.76
N PHE A 77 20.81 17.37 -11.80
CA PHE A 77 20.36 16.94 -10.48
C PHE A 77 19.53 18.02 -9.78
N TRP A 78 20.05 19.25 -9.70
CA TRP A 78 19.43 20.31 -8.91
C TRP A 78 18.28 21.05 -9.60
N ALA A 79 18.32 21.20 -10.92
CA ALA A 79 17.37 22.00 -11.69
C ALA A 79 16.31 21.15 -12.42
N LEU A 80 16.53 19.84 -12.60
CA LEU A 80 15.55 18.95 -13.22
C LEU A 80 15.05 17.89 -12.25
N ILE A 81 15.94 17.07 -11.68
CA ILE A 81 15.54 15.91 -10.86
C ILE A 81 14.83 16.33 -9.57
N VAL A 82 15.43 17.24 -8.80
CA VAL A 82 14.83 17.72 -7.54
C VAL A 82 13.46 18.39 -7.76
N PRO A 83 13.30 19.36 -8.70
CA PRO A 83 11.98 19.93 -9.00
C PRO A 83 10.96 18.91 -9.49
N THR A 84 11.38 17.94 -10.30
CA THR A 84 10.50 16.85 -10.76
C THR A 84 9.99 16.03 -9.58
N GLY A 85 10.85 15.73 -8.60
CA GLY A 85 10.44 15.04 -7.36
C GLY A 85 9.40 15.82 -6.56
N VAL A 86 9.56 17.14 -6.40
CA VAL A 86 8.58 18.01 -5.73
C VAL A 86 7.25 18.03 -6.47
N PHE A 87 7.27 18.10 -7.81
CA PHE A 87 6.06 18.01 -8.62
C PHE A 87 5.35 16.66 -8.44
N VAL A 88 6.09 15.56 -8.49
CA VAL A 88 5.56 14.21 -8.31
C VAL A 88 4.91 14.04 -6.94
N LEU A 89 5.52 14.55 -5.87
CA LEU A 89 4.96 14.52 -4.51
C LEU A 89 3.58 15.17 -4.44
N MET A 90 3.43 16.37 -5.00
CA MET A 90 2.17 17.12 -4.99
C MET A 90 1.07 16.45 -5.82
N VAL A 91 1.44 15.93 -7.00
CA VAL A 91 0.46 15.36 -7.94
C VAL A 91 0.07 13.94 -7.54
N PHE A 92 1.04 13.08 -7.26
CA PHE A 92 0.80 11.65 -7.06
C PHE A 92 0.81 11.22 -5.60
N GLY A 93 1.23 12.10 -4.68
CA GLY A 93 1.22 11.82 -3.24
C GLY A 93 2.40 10.99 -2.76
N HIS A 94 2.37 10.68 -1.47
CA HIS A 94 3.44 9.99 -0.75
C HIS A 94 3.61 8.54 -1.23
N GLU A 95 2.51 7.85 -1.54
CA GLU A 95 2.51 6.45 -1.99
C GLU A 95 3.34 6.28 -3.26
N ALA A 96 3.04 7.07 -4.30
CA ALA A 96 3.76 7.00 -5.56
C ALA A 96 5.25 7.33 -5.38
N TRP A 97 5.57 8.36 -4.60
CA TRP A 97 6.95 8.75 -4.31
C TRP A 97 7.74 7.64 -3.62
N ARG A 98 7.19 7.01 -2.58
CA ARG A 98 7.82 5.90 -1.86
C ARG A 98 8.12 4.71 -2.78
N ARG A 99 7.26 4.44 -3.77
CA ARG A 99 7.45 3.31 -4.70
C ARG A 99 8.48 3.56 -5.79
N ILE A 100 8.79 4.82 -6.13
CA ILE A 100 9.77 5.18 -7.17
C ILE A 100 11.11 5.66 -6.61
N CYS A 101 11.17 6.02 -5.32
CA CYS A 101 12.35 6.64 -4.71
C CYS A 101 13.58 5.71 -4.76
N PRO A 102 14.66 6.07 -5.51
CA PRO A 102 15.85 5.24 -5.62
C PRO A 102 16.58 5.05 -4.29
N LEU A 103 16.61 6.08 -3.44
CA LEU A 103 17.23 6.01 -2.12
C LEU A 103 16.48 5.03 -1.20
N SER A 104 15.15 5.04 -1.22
CA SER A 104 14.34 4.09 -0.45
C SER A 104 14.48 2.66 -0.93
N PHE A 105 14.83 2.45 -2.20
CA PHE A 105 15.11 1.14 -2.76
C PHE A 105 16.51 0.66 -2.35
N MET A 106 17.54 1.49 -2.57
CA MET A 106 18.93 1.16 -2.22
C MET A 106 19.14 0.99 -0.71
N SER A 107 18.36 1.67 0.14
CA SER A 107 18.44 1.49 1.60
C SER A 107 18.01 0.09 2.05
N GLN A 108 17.31 -0.68 1.22
CA GLN A 108 16.87 -2.05 1.54
C GLN A 108 17.90 -3.13 1.20
N ILE A 109 19.05 -2.77 0.60
CA ILE A 109 20.11 -3.73 0.27
C ILE A 109 20.57 -4.59 1.47
N PRO A 110 20.78 -4.04 2.69
CA PRO A 110 21.11 -4.88 3.85
C PRO A 110 20.07 -5.96 4.16
N ARG A 111 18.77 -5.64 4.00
CA ARG A 111 17.67 -6.62 4.13
C ARG A 111 17.76 -7.67 3.02
N ALA A 112 17.96 -7.25 1.78
CA ALA A 112 18.07 -8.16 0.63
C ALA A 112 19.28 -9.11 0.73
N LEU A 113 20.34 -8.71 1.43
CA LEU A 113 21.52 -9.55 1.69
C LEU A 113 21.38 -10.42 2.95
N GLY A 114 20.28 -10.35 3.69
CA GLY A 114 20.10 -11.04 4.97
C GLY A 114 20.97 -10.48 6.11
N ILE A 115 21.54 -9.28 5.93
CA ILE A 115 22.46 -8.65 6.88
C ILE A 115 21.68 -7.59 7.67
N GLN A 116 20.95 -8.02 8.70
CA GLN A 116 20.23 -7.12 9.62
C GLN A 116 20.50 -7.44 11.08
N ARG A 117 20.49 -6.40 11.92
CA ARG A 117 20.67 -6.56 13.36
C ARG A 117 19.44 -7.19 14.00
N THR A 118 19.65 -8.32 14.68
CA THR A 118 18.62 -8.96 15.51
C THR A 118 18.90 -8.78 17.01
N ARG A 119 17.84 -8.81 17.82
CA ARG A 119 17.89 -8.81 19.29
C ARG A 119 17.18 -10.05 19.82
N LYS A 120 17.79 -10.67 20.83
CA LYS A 120 17.16 -11.75 21.59
C LYS A 120 16.09 -11.16 22.51
N LYS A 121 14.84 -11.60 22.36
CA LYS A 121 13.75 -11.37 23.31
C LYS A 121 13.39 -12.70 23.95
N VAL A 122 13.28 -12.73 25.27
CA VAL A 122 12.93 -13.93 26.03
C VAL A 122 11.48 -13.78 26.46
N ASN A 123 10.64 -14.77 26.17
CA ASN A 123 9.27 -14.77 26.67
C ASN A 123 9.31 -14.91 28.21
N PRO A 124 8.78 -13.95 28.98
CA PRO A 124 8.84 -13.98 30.44
C PRO A 124 8.04 -15.14 31.05
N GLN A 125 7.03 -15.66 30.35
CA GLN A 125 6.19 -16.77 30.81
C GLN A 125 6.77 -18.14 30.43
N THR A 126 7.33 -18.28 29.23
CA THR A 126 7.72 -19.59 28.69
C THR A 126 9.23 -19.83 28.66
N GLY A 127 10.05 -18.81 28.92
CA GLY A 127 11.52 -18.89 28.90
C GLY A 127 12.15 -19.10 27.51
N LYS A 128 11.33 -19.28 26.46
CA LYS A 128 11.79 -19.45 25.07
C LYS A 128 12.41 -18.16 24.55
N THR A 129 13.54 -18.27 23.85
CA THR A 129 14.27 -17.15 23.26
C THR A 129 13.89 -16.97 21.79
N ARG A 130 13.43 -15.79 21.40
CA ARG A 130 13.17 -15.39 20.01
C ARG A 130 14.20 -14.36 19.53
N HIS A 131 14.57 -14.44 18.26
CA HIS A 131 15.37 -13.41 17.59
C HIS A 131 14.44 -12.52 16.80
N GLU A 132 14.37 -11.23 17.17
CA GLU A 132 13.56 -10.25 16.44
C GLU A 132 14.46 -9.20 15.79
N LEU A 133 14.05 -8.71 14.64
CA LEU A 133 14.69 -7.56 14.01
C LEU A 133 14.58 -6.34 14.94
N VAL A 134 15.68 -5.61 15.10
CA VAL A 134 15.69 -4.43 15.98
C VAL A 134 14.85 -3.32 15.36
N LYS A 135 13.74 -2.95 16.00
CA LYS A 135 12.89 -1.81 15.60
C LYS A 135 13.28 -0.55 16.39
N VAL A 136 12.89 0.62 15.89
CA VAL A 136 12.99 1.86 16.66
C VAL A 136 11.93 1.83 17.76
N ASP A 137 12.37 1.82 19.02
CA ASP A 137 11.48 1.82 20.18
C ASP A 137 10.61 3.11 20.18
N PRO A 138 9.26 3.02 20.28
CA PRO A 138 8.37 4.18 20.35
C PRO A 138 8.70 5.16 21.48
N ASN A 139 9.28 4.65 22.58
CA ASN A 139 9.68 5.45 23.72
C ASN A 139 11.06 6.09 23.59
N SER A 140 11.84 5.72 22.57
CA SER A 140 13.17 6.27 22.33
C SER A 140 13.14 7.76 22.00
N TRP A 141 14.30 8.41 22.20
CA TRP A 141 14.48 9.80 21.78
C TRP A 141 14.27 9.99 20.28
N LEU A 142 14.71 9.02 19.47
CA LEU A 142 14.59 9.06 18.00
C LEU A 142 13.12 9.04 17.58
N ALA A 143 12.32 8.09 18.07
CA ALA A 143 10.89 8.03 17.76
C ALA A 143 10.16 9.31 18.20
N LYS A 144 10.48 9.83 19.39
CA LYS A 144 9.85 11.05 19.89
C LYS A 144 10.28 12.33 19.16
N ASN A 145 11.53 12.44 18.68
CA ASN A 145 12.08 13.71 18.18
C ASN A 145 12.51 13.68 16.70
N HIS A 146 12.15 12.65 15.95
CA HIS A 146 12.55 12.49 14.55
C HIS A 146 12.22 13.69 13.67
N LEU A 147 11.04 14.32 13.81
CA LEU A 147 10.69 15.50 13.00
C LEU A 147 11.67 16.67 13.19
N TYR A 148 12.15 16.89 14.41
CA TYR A 148 13.18 17.90 14.68
C TYR A 148 14.53 17.50 14.09
N LEU A 149 14.93 16.24 14.25
CA LEU A 149 16.15 15.71 13.67
C LEU A 149 16.15 15.86 12.14
N GLN A 150 15.07 15.45 11.48
CA GLN A 150 14.90 15.54 10.03
C GLN A 150 14.97 16.99 9.54
N LEU A 151 14.32 17.93 10.24
CA LEU A 151 14.40 19.35 9.89
C LEU A 151 15.80 19.93 10.10
N VAL A 152 16.51 19.54 11.15
CA VAL A 152 17.91 19.94 11.38
C VAL A 152 18.82 19.36 10.30
N LEU A 153 18.66 18.09 9.94
CA LEU A 153 19.41 17.46 8.85
C LEU A 153 19.08 18.11 7.50
N PHE A 154 17.82 18.48 7.27
CA PHE A 154 17.42 19.24 6.09
C PHE A 154 18.10 20.62 6.06
N PHE A 155 18.09 21.36 7.17
CA PHE A 155 18.79 22.64 7.33
C PHE A 155 20.29 22.52 7.04
N ILE A 156 20.96 21.54 7.64
CA ILE A 156 22.38 21.25 7.40
C ILE A 156 22.59 20.90 5.93
N GLY A 157 21.72 20.08 5.34
CA GLY A 157 21.77 19.68 3.94
C GLY A 157 21.66 20.85 2.97
N ILE A 158 20.69 21.76 3.15
CA ILE A 158 20.54 22.94 2.29
C ILE A 158 21.65 23.97 2.49
N ALA A 159 22.20 24.10 3.70
CA ALA A 159 23.38 24.93 3.93
C ALA A 159 24.63 24.34 3.27
N ALA A 160 24.87 23.03 3.46
CA ALA A 160 25.96 22.30 2.82
C ALA A 160 25.85 22.35 1.29
N ARG A 161 24.62 22.32 0.77
CA ARG A 161 24.34 22.50 -0.66
C ARG A 161 24.93 23.80 -1.21
N ILE A 162 24.62 24.94 -0.57
CA ILE A 162 25.10 26.26 -0.99
C ILE A 162 26.61 26.44 -0.74
N LEU A 163 27.16 25.80 0.29
CA LEU A 163 28.56 25.99 0.69
C LEU A 163 29.55 25.09 -0.04
N PHE A 164 29.22 23.81 -0.23
CA PHE A 164 30.19 22.80 -0.66
C PHE A 164 29.79 22.05 -1.93
N VAL A 165 28.49 21.83 -2.14
CA VAL A 165 28.02 20.81 -3.10
C VAL A 165 27.59 21.39 -4.44
N ASN A 166 26.96 22.56 -4.46
CA ASN A 166 26.28 23.08 -5.65
C ASN A 166 27.16 23.20 -6.91
N SER A 167 28.39 23.69 -6.78
CA SER A 167 29.27 23.91 -7.94
C SER A 167 30.40 22.89 -8.10
N ASN A 168 30.58 22.01 -7.11
CA ASN A 168 31.63 21.01 -7.13
C ASN A 168 31.03 19.62 -7.39
N ARG A 169 31.23 19.11 -8.62
CA ARG A 169 30.73 17.80 -9.05
C ARG A 169 31.20 16.65 -8.16
N LEU A 170 32.46 16.67 -7.72
CA LEU A 170 33.02 15.60 -6.89
C LEU A 170 32.40 15.63 -5.50
N ALA A 171 32.23 16.82 -4.93
CA ALA A 171 31.54 16.99 -3.65
C ALA A 171 30.09 16.50 -3.73
N LEU A 172 29.37 16.77 -4.82
CA LEU A 172 28.03 16.22 -5.05
C LEU A 172 28.03 14.70 -5.17
N GLY A 173 28.97 14.12 -5.92
CA GLY A 173 29.11 12.68 -6.05
C GLY A 173 29.33 12.01 -4.69
N PHE A 174 30.28 12.50 -3.89
CA PHE A 174 30.54 11.99 -2.55
C PHE A 174 29.37 12.21 -1.59
N PHE A 175 28.68 13.35 -1.69
CA PHE A 175 27.49 13.64 -0.87
C PHE A 175 26.35 12.65 -1.15
N LEU A 176 26.10 12.32 -2.43
CA LEU A 176 25.06 11.35 -2.82
C LEU A 176 25.44 9.93 -2.37
N ILE A 177 26.69 9.50 -2.60
CA ILE A 177 27.19 8.19 -2.12
C ILE A 177 27.10 8.10 -0.60
N GLY A 178 27.54 9.13 0.12
CA GLY A 178 27.46 9.19 1.58
C GLY A 178 26.03 9.10 2.09
N THR A 179 25.07 9.69 1.38
CA THR A 179 23.64 9.57 1.71
C THR A 179 23.13 8.13 1.51
N ILE A 180 23.51 7.47 0.42
CA ILE A 180 23.17 6.06 0.16
C ILE A 180 23.73 5.16 1.27
N ILE A 181 25.02 5.30 1.59
CA ILE A 181 25.68 4.53 2.65
C ILE A 181 25.00 4.77 3.99
N SER A 182 24.69 6.03 4.33
CA SER A 182 24.01 6.36 5.59
C SER A 182 22.63 5.69 5.68
N ALA A 183 21.87 5.69 4.59
CA ALA A 183 20.58 5.03 4.53
C ALA A 183 20.69 3.49 4.71
N MET A 184 21.69 2.87 4.08
CA MET A 184 21.98 1.45 4.29
C MET A 184 22.40 1.15 5.73
N VAL A 185 23.27 1.97 6.33
CA VAL A 185 23.72 1.78 7.71
C VAL A 185 22.54 1.85 8.69
N VAL A 186 21.62 2.81 8.51
CA VAL A 186 20.43 2.91 9.36
C VAL A 186 19.55 1.67 9.22
N ASN A 187 19.34 1.18 8.01
CA ASN A 187 18.53 -0.01 7.75
C ASN A 187 19.23 -1.35 8.10
N TYR A 188 20.54 -1.34 8.29
CA TYR A 188 21.28 -2.43 8.92
C TYR A 188 20.99 -2.49 10.42
N PHE A 189 21.00 -1.35 11.10
CA PHE A 189 20.77 -1.27 12.55
C PHE A 189 19.31 -1.36 12.97
N PHE A 190 18.40 -0.86 12.14
CA PHE A 190 16.97 -0.80 12.41
C PHE A 190 16.18 -1.41 11.26
N ALA A 191 15.20 -2.24 11.59
CA ALA A 191 14.32 -2.91 10.65
C ALA A 191 13.44 -1.93 9.84
N GLY A 192 12.87 -2.44 8.74
CA GLY A 192 11.91 -1.70 7.92
C GLY A 192 12.48 -0.46 7.24
N LYS A 193 11.61 0.52 6.96
CA LYS A 193 11.99 1.79 6.30
C LYS A 193 12.39 2.87 7.32
N SER A 194 13.18 2.49 8.32
CA SER A 194 13.56 3.36 9.44
C SER A 194 14.29 4.63 8.99
N TRP A 195 15.15 4.56 7.96
CA TRP A 195 15.77 5.76 7.37
C TRP A 195 14.73 6.78 6.92
N CYS A 196 13.82 6.35 6.07
CA CYS A 196 12.78 7.17 5.47
C CYS A 196 11.87 7.80 6.53
N GLN A 197 11.50 7.02 7.55
CA GLN A 197 10.57 7.46 8.59
C GLN A 197 11.22 8.41 9.62
N PHE A 198 12.45 8.15 10.06
CA PHE A 198 13.02 8.81 11.25
C PHE A 198 14.20 9.75 10.97
N ILE A 199 14.91 9.60 9.83
CA ILE A 199 16.20 10.28 9.63
C ILE A 199 16.26 11.05 8.31
N CYS A 200 15.56 10.60 7.27
CA CYS A 200 15.64 11.16 5.92
C CYS A 200 15.45 12.69 5.91
N PRO A 201 16.43 13.48 5.42
CA PRO A 201 16.31 14.93 5.37
C PRO A 201 15.26 15.40 4.35
N MET A 202 14.81 14.53 3.44
CA MET A 202 13.72 14.83 2.50
C MET A 202 12.33 14.61 3.10
N ALA A 203 12.20 13.91 4.23
CA ALA A 203 10.91 13.64 4.87
C ALA A 203 10.08 14.91 5.18
N PRO A 204 10.67 16.04 5.63
CA PRO A 204 9.95 17.32 5.74
C PRO A 204 9.29 17.78 4.45
N VAL A 205 9.98 17.59 3.32
CA VAL A 205 9.49 17.95 1.98
C VAL A 205 8.36 17.01 1.56
N GLU A 206 8.52 15.71 1.85
CA GLU A 206 7.50 14.69 1.62
C GLU A 206 6.21 15.04 2.38
N GLN A 207 6.29 15.36 3.67
CA GLN A 207 5.12 15.72 4.48
C GLN A 207 4.43 16.99 3.97
N VAL A 208 5.18 18.08 3.76
CA VAL A 208 4.59 19.37 3.36
C VAL A 208 3.88 19.30 2.01
N PHE A 209 4.40 18.56 1.03
CA PHE A 209 3.82 18.52 -0.32
C PHE A 209 2.88 17.34 -0.57
N ALA A 210 2.97 16.24 0.18
CA ALA A 210 2.12 15.07 -0.03
C ALA A 210 0.91 15.00 0.90
N GLU A 211 0.91 15.69 2.05
CA GLU A 211 -0.20 15.71 3.01
C GLU A 211 -1.23 16.82 2.72
N PRO A 212 -2.52 16.62 3.02
CA PRO A 212 -3.12 15.37 3.48
C PRO A 212 -3.21 14.30 2.37
N ARG A 213 -3.16 14.71 1.10
CA ARG A 213 -3.12 13.81 -0.06
C ARG A 213 -2.65 14.55 -1.32
N GLY A 214 -2.04 13.82 -2.25
CA GLY A 214 -1.79 14.29 -3.60
C GLY A 214 -3.06 14.38 -4.46
N LEU A 215 -2.99 15.07 -5.60
CA LEU A 215 -4.11 15.24 -6.53
C LEU A 215 -4.69 13.91 -7.05
N LEU A 216 -3.81 12.96 -7.37
CA LEU A 216 -4.11 11.66 -7.98
C LEU A 216 -3.78 10.49 -7.03
N ASN A 217 -3.60 10.78 -5.73
CA ASN A 217 -3.30 9.76 -4.73
C ASN A 217 -4.49 8.82 -4.51
N SER A 218 -4.20 7.60 -4.06
CA SER A 218 -5.23 6.64 -3.62
C SER A 218 -5.97 7.16 -2.39
N ARG A 219 -7.13 6.56 -2.11
CA ARG A 219 -7.85 6.75 -0.86
C ARG A 219 -7.72 5.45 -0.06
N ALA A 220 -6.70 5.37 0.78
CA ALA A 220 -6.41 4.17 1.58
C ALA A 220 -7.63 3.75 2.42
N HIS A 221 -8.38 4.73 2.96
CA HIS A 221 -9.56 4.51 3.80
C HIS A 221 -10.83 4.11 3.04
N THR A 222 -10.83 4.07 1.71
CA THR A 222 -12.00 3.66 0.89
C THR A 222 -11.71 2.50 -0.06
N GLY A 223 -10.53 1.88 0.01
CA GLY A 223 -10.17 0.75 -0.85
C GLY A 223 -10.62 -0.57 -0.26
N ASP A 224 -10.94 -1.54 -1.13
CA ASP A 224 -11.17 -2.92 -0.69
C ASP A 224 -9.91 -3.49 -0.05
N ARG A 225 -10.14 -4.23 1.03
CA ARG A 225 -9.20 -4.67 2.06
C ARG A 225 -8.13 -5.66 1.59
N GLN A 226 -7.60 -5.53 0.37
CA GLN A 226 -6.32 -6.15 0.06
C GLN A 226 -5.24 -5.42 0.88
N LEU A 227 -4.95 -5.97 2.07
CA LEU A 227 -3.93 -5.54 3.03
C LEU A 227 -2.59 -5.17 2.36
N VAL A 228 -2.27 -5.90 1.29
CA VAL A 228 -1.07 -5.72 0.47
C VAL A 228 -1.17 -4.48 -0.45
N THR A 229 -2.32 -4.25 -1.11
CA THR A 229 -2.46 -3.20 -2.16
C THR A 229 -2.60 -1.76 -1.69
N GLN A 230 -2.82 -1.53 -0.40
CA GLN A 230 -2.86 -0.17 0.15
C GLN A 230 -1.56 0.19 0.88
N SER A 231 -0.86 -0.80 1.46
CA SER A 231 0.41 -0.55 2.13
C SER A 231 1.57 -0.39 1.13
N MET A 232 2.51 0.48 1.47
CA MET A 232 3.76 0.66 0.73
C MET A 232 4.86 -0.31 1.17
N CYS A 233 4.62 -1.16 2.17
CA CYS A 233 5.51 -2.26 2.53
C CYS A 233 5.01 -3.54 1.84
N ARG A 234 5.50 -3.80 0.63
CA ARG A 234 5.21 -5.03 -0.12
C ARG A 234 6.50 -5.76 -0.45
N THR A 235 6.43 -7.08 -0.47
CA THR A 235 7.45 -7.97 -1.00
C THR A 235 6.79 -8.91 -2.00
N ILE A 236 7.62 -9.67 -2.72
CA ILE A 236 7.18 -10.66 -3.69
C ILE A 236 7.77 -11.99 -3.19
N ASN A 237 6.94 -13.03 -3.06
CA ASN A 237 7.40 -14.36 -2.71
C ASN A 237 8.10 -15.05 -3.89
N ALA A 238 8.64 -16.26 -3.67
CA ALA A 238 9.33 -17.05 -4.70
C ALA A 238 8.45 -17.31 -5.96
N GLU A 239 7.14 -17.39 -5.79
CA GLU A 239 6.14 -17.65 -6.84
C GLU A 239 5.67 -16.38 -7.57
N GLY A 240 6.13 -15.19 -7.17
CA GLY A 240 5.73 -13.93 -7.81
C GLY A 240 4.46 -13.27 -7.28
N LYS A 241 3.84 -13.80 -6.22
CA LYS A 241 2.68 -13.23 -5.52
C LYS A 241 3.11 -12.11 -4.58
N GLU A 242 2.29 -11.07 -4.48
CA GLU A 242 2.55 -9.94 -3.57
C GLU A 242 2.15 -10.28 -2.15
N GLN A 243 3.04 -9.93 -1.21
CA GLN A 243 2.81 -10.09 0.22
C GLN A 243 3.08 -8.79 0.96
N SER A 244 2.45 -8.63 2.12
CA SER A 244 2.68 -7.49 2.99
C SER A 244 4.01 -7.68 3.74
N ALA A 245 4.81 -6.63 3.82
CA ALA A 245 6.19 -6.68 4.31
C ALA A 245 6.46 -5.60 5.38
N CYS A 246 5.44 -5.15 6.09
CA CYS A 246 5.60 -4.10 7.10
C CYS A 246 6.22 -4.69 8.38
N VAL A 247 7.45 -4.26 8.69
CA VAL A 247 8.23 -4.75 9.85
C VAL A 247 8.54 -3.64 10.86
N ALA A 248 8.06 -2.40 10.65
CA ALA A 248 8.37 -1.26 11.53
C ALA A 248 7.39 -0.08 11.39
N CYS A 249 6.11 -0.27 11.72
CA CYS A 249 5.10 0.78 11.57
C CYS A 249 4.60 1.28 12.93
N HIS A 250 4.98 2.50 13.30
CA HIS A 250 4.25 3.26 14.31
C HIS A 250 2.80 3.45 13.83
N SER A 251 1.80 3.23 14.70
CA SER A 251 0.39 3.52 14.39
C SER A 251 0.05 4.93 14.89
N PRO A 252 -0.42 5.85 14.03
CA PRO A 252 -0.75 5.70 12.60
C PRO A 252 0.50 5.76 11.71
N CYS A 253 0.51 4.96 10.63
CA CYS A 253 1.63 4.91 9.69
C CYS A 253 1.29 5.61 8.37
N MET A 254 2.15 6.55 7.96
CA MET A 254 2.00 7.28 6.69
C MET A 254 2.16 6.40 5.43
N ASP A 255 2.87 5.27 5.54
CA ASP A 255 3.03 4.28 4.45
C ASP A 255 1.78 3.38 4.30
N ILE A 256 0.81 3.46 5.22
CA ILE A 256 -0.47 2.75 5.19
C ILE A 256 -1.60 3.72 4.85
N ASP A 257 -1.74 4.78 5.64
CA ASP A 257 -2.74 5.83 5.43
C ASP A 257 -2.17 7.20 5.81
N ALA A 258 -1.70 7.91 4.78
CA ALA A 258 -1.14 9.24 4.94
C ALA A 258 -2.15 10.27 5.45
N GLU A 259 -3.44 10.13 5.07
CA GLU A 259 -4.47 11.07 5.50
C GLU A 259 -4.83 10.85 6.97
N ARG A 260 -4.90 9.59 7.43
CA ARG A 260 -5.03 9.25 8.86
C ARG A 260 -3.88 9.83 9.68
N SER A 261 -2.65 9.54 9.27
CA SER A 261 -1.44 10.02 9.92
C SER A 261 -1.42 11.55 10.03
N TYR A 262 -1.87 12.25 8.98
CA TYR A 262 -1.99 13.69 8.97
C TYR A 262 -3.00 14.21 10.00
N TRP A 263 -4.24 13.69 10.01
CA TRP A 263 -5.29 14.18 10.91
C TRP A 263 -4.99 13.91 12.39
N GLU A 264 -4.44 12.75 12.72
CA GLU A 264 -4.06 12.42 14.10
C GLU A 264 -2.90 13.30 14.61
N ASN A 265 -1.94 13.61 13.73
CA ASN A 265 -0.76 14.39 14.12
C ASN A 265 -0.95 15.91 14.00
N ILE A 266 -1.98 16.39 13.29
CA ILE A 266 -2.11 17.80 12.91
C ILE A 266 -2.01 18.73 14.11
N THR A 267 -2.51 18.31 15.28
CA THR A 267 -2.55 19.19 16.46
C THR A 267 -1.24 19.30 17.24
N HIS A 268 -0.28 18.42 16.95
CA HIS A 268 0.99 18.40 17.65
C HIS A 268 1.85 19.64 17.33
N PRO A 269 2.53 20.23 18.33
CA PRO A 269 3.36 21.42 18.14
C PRO A 269 4.54 21.17 17.18
N LYS A 270 4.99 19.90 17.06
CA LYS A 270 6.05 19.49 16.13
C LYS A 270 5.64 19.70 14.67
N GLN A 271 4.37 19.48 14.34
CA GLN A 271 3.84 19.73 13.00
C GLN A 271 3.77 21.23 12.69
N GLN A 272 3.36 22.05 13.65
CA GLN A 272 3.41 23.52 13.48
C GLN A 272 4.83 24.01 13.24
N TRP A 273 5.80 23.49 14.01
CA TRP A 273 7.21 23.80 13.81
C TRP A 273 7.66 23.44 12.41
N LEU A 274 7.39 22.21 11.97
CA LEU A 274 7.74 21.72 10.63
C LEU A 274 7.20 22.63 9.53
N TYR A 275 5.88 22.79 9.42
CA TYR A 275 5.26 23.51 8.31
C TYR A 275 5.69 24.98 8.25
N TYR A 276 5.68 25.68 9.38
CA TYR A 276 6.00 27.12 9.40
C TYR A 276 7.50 27.40 9.28
N ALA A 277 8.36 26.58 9.90
CA ALA A 277 9.81 26.73 9.73
C ALA A 277 10.21 26.40 8.28
N TYR A 278 9.60 25.37 7.67
CA TYR A 278 9.88 24.99 6.28
C TYR A 278 9.57 26.11 5.27
N VAL A 279 8.51 26.89 5.48
CA VAL A 279 8.25 28.13 4.70
C VAL A 279 9.46 29.06 4.77
N GLY A 280 9.91 29.34 5.98
CA GLY A 280 11.06 30.20 6.23
C GLY A 280 12.35 29.66 5.59
N LEU A 281 12.67 28.39 5.81
CA LEU A 281 13.85 27.74 5.24
C LEU A 281 13.86 27.81 3.71
N THR A 282 12.72 27.58 3.06
CA THR A 282 12.61 27.62 1.60
C THR A 282 12.78 29.04 1.08
N VAL A 283 12.14 30.03 1.70
CA VAL A 283 12.31 31.44 1.33
C VAL A 283 13.76 31.87 1.53
N GLY A 284 14.36 31.57 2.68
CA GLY A 284 15.75 31.89 2.98
C GLY A 284 16.73 31.25 1.99
N TYR A 285 16.47 30.00 1.58
CA TYR A 285 17.27 29.29 0.59
C TYR A 285 17.32 30.02 -0.76
N PHE A 286 16.18 30.48 -1.29
CA PHE A 286 16.13 31.18 -2.59
C PHE A 286 16.48 32.66 -2.51
N VAL A 287 16.28 33.31 -1.36
CA VAL A 287 16.66 34.72 -1.14
C VAL A 287 18.17 34.86 -0.91
N TYR A 288 18.84 33.86 -0.34
CA TYR A 288 20.28 33.95 -0.06
C TYR A 288 21.14 34.24 -1.31
N PRO A 289 20.97 33.56 -2.46
CA PRO A 289 21.69 33.89 -3.69
C PRO A 289 21.58 35.36 -4.10
N PHE A 290 20.41 35.99 -3.90
CA PHE A 290 20.20 37.42 -4.12
C PHE A 290 20.99 38.27 -3.12
N LEU A 291 20.95 37.92 -1.83
CA LEU A 291 21.75 38.60 -0.78
C LEU A 291 23.26 38.43 -0.97
N PHE A 292 23.68 37.35 -1.62
CA PHE A 292 25.08 37.08 -1.92
C PHE A 292 25.57 37.82 -3.17
N ALA A 293 24.82 37.78 -4.28
CA ALA A 293 25.24 38.34 -5.56
C ALA A 293 24.77 39.78 -5.80
N GLY A 294 23.68 40.21 -5.16
CA GLY A 294 23.04 41.53 -5.34
C GLY A 294 22.01 41.60 -6.47
N ASN A 295 21.72 40.49 -7.15
CA ASN A 295 20.77 40.41 -8.25
C ASN A 295 20.16 39.01 -8.37
N TRP A 296 19.08 38.90 -9.15
CA TRP A 296 18.42 37.62 -9.43
C TRP A 296 19.05 36.84 -10.58
N GLU A 297 19.82 37.50 -11.46
CA GLU A 297 20.49 36.87 -12.60
C GLU A 297 21.41 35.73 -12.14
N TYR A 298 22.11 35.88 -11.02
CA TYR A 298 22.94 34.81 -10.46
C TYR A 298 22.17 33.51 -10.20
N LEU A 299 20.92 33.60 -9.72
CA LEU A 299 20.08 32.44 -9.44
C LEU A 299 19.48 31.82 -10.72
N ILE A 300 18.99 32.67 -11.64
CA ILE A 300 18.23 32.26 -12.83
C ILE A 300 19.14 31.90 -14.03
N SER A 301 20.41 32.32 -14.02
CA SER A 301 21.42 31.86 -14.99
C SER A 301 21.96 30.46 -14.67
N ALA A 302 21.71 29.96 -13.45
CA ALA A 302 22.39 28.77 -12.92
C ALA A 302 23.90 28.91 -12.65
N ALA A 303 24.47 30.12 -12.71
CA ALA A 303 25.90 30.35 -12.46
C ALA A 303 26.41 29.75 -11.13
N TRP A 304 25.55 29.72 -10.11
CA TRP A 304 25.82 29.08 -8.81
C TRP A 304 26.15 27.59 -8.86
N ALA A 305 25.81 26.89 -9.93
CA ALA A 305 25.96 25.44 -10.08
C ALA A 305 27.25 25.02 -10.80
N HIS A 306 28.01 25.97 -11.34
CA HIS A 306 29.24 25.70 -12.09
C HIS A 306 30.35 26.73 -11.85
N GLN A 307 30.23 27.52 -10.78
CA GLN A 307 31.29 28.43 -10.36
C GLN A 307 32.54 27.64 -9.94
N GLU A 308 33.68 27.91 -10.57
CA GLU A 308 34.95 27.29 -10.19
C GLU A 308 35.39 27.69 -8.76
N ASN A 309 36.09 26.79 -8.08
CA ASN A 309 36.75 27.05 -6.79
C ASN A 309 35.85 27.55 -5.64
N GLN A 310 34.59 27.12 -5.57
CA GLN A 310 33.66 27.44 -4.48
C GLN A 310 34.26 27.26 -3.07
N LEU A 311 35.09 26.23 -2.85
CA LEU A 311 35.74 25.99 -1.56
C LEU A 311 36.69 27.13 -1.15
N ALA A 312 37.38 27.75 -2.11
CA ALA A 312 38.24 28.90 -1.84
C ALA A 312 37.44 30.14 -1.43
N THR A 313 36.17 30.23 -1.84
CA THR A 313 35.29 31.37 -1.55
C THR A 313 34.55 31.29 -0.20
N LEU A 314 34.76 30.23 0.59
CA LEU A 314 34.02 30.00 1.84
C LEU A 314 34.24 31.09 2.89
N PHE A 315 35.43 31.69 2.91
CA PHE A 315 35.80 32.75 3.86
C PHE A 315 35.64 34.15 3.28
N ASN A 316 35.26 34.27 2.00
CA ASN A 316 34.97 35.56 1.38
C ASN A 316 33.67 36.17 1.96
N PRO A 317 33.46 37.48 1.80
CA PRO A 317 32.22 38.14 2.18
C PRO A 317 30.99 37.43 1.60
N GLY A 318 30.11 36.97 2.48
CA GLY A 318 28.93 36.18 2.16
C GLY A 318 27.69 37.01 1.81
N PHE A 319 27.78 38.33 1.89
CA PHE A 319 26.69 39.27 1.64
C PHE A 319 27.16 40.47 0.82
N TYR A 320 26.32 40.87 -0.13
CA TYR A 320 26.46 42.06 -0.95
C TYR A 320 25.12 42.77 -1.02
N ILE A 321 24.97 43.83 -0.21
CA ILE A 321 23.68 44.52 0.00
C ILE A 321 23.89 46.00 -0.30
N PHE A 322 23.01 46.57 -1.12
CA PHE A 322 23.05 47.99 -1.53
C PHE A 322 24.42 48.44 -2.08
N GLY A 323 25.11 47.56 -2.82
CA GLY A 323 26.42 47.87 -3.41
C GLY A 323 27.60 47.73 -2.46
N ASN A 324 27.39 47.30 -1.21
CA ASN A 324 28.45 47.16 -0.21
C ASN A 324 28.66 45.69 0.17
N LEU A 325 29.94 45.30 0.31
CA LEU A 325 30.35 44.01 0.84
C LEU A 325 30.26 44.04 2.37
N ILE A 326 29.51 43.10 2.96
CA ILE A 326 29.46 42.93 4.41
C ILE A 326 30.41 41.79 4.79
N ASN A 327 31.38 42.08 5.66
CA ASN A 327 32.48 41.18 6.01
C ASN A 327 32.06 40.07 6.99
N ILE A 328 30.99 39.34 6.65
CA ILE A 328 30.59 38.10 7.31
C ILE A 328 30.93 36.97 6.33
N PRO A 329 31.81 36.02 6.71
CA PRO A 329 32.19 34.90 5.85
C PRO A 329 31.00 34.11 5.33
N LYS A 330 31.06 33.64 4.07
CA LYS A 330 30.01 32.80 3.44
C LYS A 330 29.60 31.61 4.32
N ILE A 331 30.56 30.93 4.94
CA ILE A 331 30.33 29.80 5.85
C ILE A 331 29.43 30.13 7.06
N VAL A 332 29.41 31.40 7.49
CA VAL A 332 28.51 31.89 8.55
C VAL A 332 27.25 32.51 7.97
N ALA A 333 27.38 33.28 6.88
CA ALA A 333 26.27 34.00 6.24
C ALA A 333 25.15 33.07 5.77
N VAL A 334 25.48 31.91 5.19
CA VAL A 334 24.51 30.92 4.71
C VAL A 334 23.64 30.37 5.84
N PRO A 335 24.19 29.67 6.86
CA PRO A 335 23.37 29.11 7.94
C PRO A 335 22.67 30.20 8.74
N LEU A 336 23.28 31.38 8.91
CA LEU A 336 22.64 32.52 9.58
C LEU A 336 21.38 32.98 8.84
N THR A 337 21.46 33.16 7.52
CA THR A 337 20.32 33.59 6.70
C THR A 337 19.22 32.54 6.74
N ILE A 338 19.54 31.29 6.41
CA ILE A 338 18.55 30.22 6.36
C ILE A 338 17.91 30.02 7.74
N GLY A 339 18.70 30.03 8.82
CA GLY A 339 18.21 29.84 10.18
C GLY A 339 17.31 31.00 10.64
N LEU A 340 17.70 32.24 10.37
CA LEU A 340 16.90 33.43 10.70
C LEU A 340 15.56 33.41 9.96
N PHE A 341 15.57 33.10 8.66
CA PHE A 341 14.34 32.96 7.88
C PHE A 341 13.48 31.80 8.38
N GLY A 342 14.07 30.65 8.74
CA GLY A 342 13.36 29.53 9.36
C GLY A 342 12.65 29.91 10.67
N LEU A 343 13.36 30.58 11.59
CA LEU A 343 12.80 31.07 12.85
C LEU A 343 11.73 32.15 12.63
N ALA A 344 11.97 33.06 11.68
CA ALA A 344 11.00 34.09 11.32
C ALA A 344 9.73 33.46 10.72
N GLY A 345 9.86 32.46 9.85
CA GLY A 345 8.76 31.70 9.29
C GLY A 345 7.91 31.04 10.38
N TYR A 346 8.56 30.38 11.34
CA TYR A 346 7.87 29.80 12.50
C TYR A 346 7.12 30.85 13.33
N TYR A 347 7.78 31.95 13.69
CA TYR A 347 7.18 33.01 14.50
C TYR A 347 5.99 33.68 13.78
N LEU A 348 6.15 34.00 12.49
CA LEU A 348 5.11 34.61 11.67
C LEU A 348 3.93 33.65 11.49
N GLY A 349 4.17 32.37 11.15
CA GLY A 349 3.14 31.35 11.03
C GLY A 349 2.32 31.21 12.31
N CYS A 350 2.99 31.08 13.46
CA CYS A 350 2.34 31.02 14.77
C CYS A 350 1.56 32.30 15.11
N LYS A 351 2.03 33.48 14.69
CA LYS A 351 1.34 34.75 14.90
C LYS A 351 0.09 34.84 14.02
N ILE A 352 0.19 34.49 12.75
CA ILE A 352 -0.92 34.51 11.78
C ILE A 352 -2.00 33.50 12.20
N GLU A 353 -1.62 32.28 12.60
CA GLU A 353 -2.57 31.27 13.09
C GLU A 353 -3.37 31.80 14.29
N ARG A 354 -2.69 32.42 15.28
CA ARG A 354 -3.36 33.03 16.44
C ARG A 354 -4.30 34.16 16.06
N LEU A 355 -3.89 35.03 15.13
CA LEU A 355 -4.74 36.11 14.61
C LEU A 355 -5.96 35.56 13.86
N TYR A 356 -5.78 34.52 13.04
CA TYR A 356 -6.86 33.87 12.31
C TYR A 356 -7.86 33.19 13.24
N LYS A 357 -7.37 32.48 14.27
CA LYS A 357 -8.20 31.90 15.33
C LYS A 357 -9.00 32.98 16.08
N GLY A 358 -8.35 34.09 16.43
CA GLY A 358 -9.00 35.23 17.09
C GLY A 358 -10.07 35.90 16.21
N TYR A 359 -9.82 36.01 14.90
CA TYR A 359 -10.79 36.54 13.94
C TYR A 359 -12.03 35.64 13.82
N LEU A 360 -11.85 34.33 13.72
CA LEU A 360 -12.97 33.38 13.66
C LEU A 360 -13.84 33.42 14.92
N PHE A 361 -13.19 33.50 16.09
CA PHE A 361 -13.89 33.61 17.37
C PHE A 361 -14.72 34.90 17.48
N ARG A 362 -14.17 36.04 17.04
CA ARG A 362 -14.89 37.33 17.01
C ARG A 362 -16.11 37.33 16.08
N ASN A 363 -16.07 36.54 15.01
CA ASN A 363 -17.18 36.42 14.05
C ASN A 363 -18.14 35.28 14.38
N HIS A 364 -18.15 34.78 15.62
CA HIS A 364 -19.02 33.69 16.09
C HIS A 364 -18.96 32.40 15.24
N LYS A 365 -17.85 32.14 14.54
CA LYS A 365 -17.65 30.88 13.82
C LYS A 365 -16.95 29.88 14.73
N LEU A 366 -17.71 28.92 15.25
CA LEU A 366 -17.18 27.79 16.02
C LEU A 366 -16.47 26.82 15.06
N VAL A 367 -15.16 27.00 14.89
CA VAL A 367 -14.33 26.14 14.04
C VAL A 367 -13.32 25.40 14.92
N SER A 368 -13.19 24.08 14.73
CA SER A 368 -12.23 23.26 15.45
C SER A 368 -10.79 23.71 15.15
N THR A 369 -9.89 23.52 16.12
CA THR A 369 -8.47 23.90 15.96
C THR A 369 -7.78 23.14 14.83
N GLU A 370 -8.21 21.90 14.58
CA GLU A 370 -7.75 21.06 13.46
C GLU A 370 -8.06 21.72 12.11
N VAL A 371 -9.28 22.22 11.90
CA VAL A 371 -9.67 22.87 10.64
C VAL A 371 -8.93 24.19 10.45
N VAL A 372 -8.73 24.97 11.52
CA VAL A 372 -7.94 26.20 11.47
C VAL A 372 -6.52 25.90 11.02
N ARG A 373 -5.88 24.91 11.65
CA ARG A 373 -4.50 24.53 11.34
C ARG A 373 -4.36 23.90 9.97
N HIS A 374 -5.31 23.07 9.56
CA HIS A 374 -5.37 22.50 8.22
C HIS A 374 -5.40 23.59 7.13
N ARG A 375 -6.21 24.63 7.30
CA ARG A 375 -6.23 25.76 6.37
C ARG A 375 -4.89 26.49 6.35
N MET A 376 -4.29 26.74 7.52
CA MET A 376 -2.97 27.37 7.60
C MET A 376 -1.89 26.55 6.88
N PHE A 377 -1.83 25.24 7.11
CA PHE A 377 -0.88 24.35 6.44
C PHE A 377 -1.13 24.28 4.93
N THR A 378 -2.39 24.22 4.51
CA THR A 378 -2.76 24.24 3.08
C THR A 378 -2.30 25.53 2.40
N VAL A 379 -2.47 26.70 3.05
CA VAL A 379 -1.94 27.97 2.53
C VAL A 379 -0.41 27.96 2.46
N CYS A 380 0.26 27.42 3.49
CA CYS A 380 1.71 27.32 3.51
C CYS A 380 2.22 26.45 2.35
N THR A 381 1.68 25.24 2.17
CA THR A 381 2.05 24.34 1.06
C THR A 381 1.79 24.99 -0.29
N PHE A 382 0.62 25.60 -0.48
CA PHE A 382 0.30 26.31 -1.73
C PHE A 382 1.29 27.44 -2.02
N PHE A 383 1.59 28.28 -1.02
CA PHE A 383 2.55 29.37 -1.15
C PHE A 383 3.95 28.84 -1.50
N ILE A 384 4.46 27.87 -0.73
CA ILE A 384 5.81 27.34 -0.92
C ILE A 384 5.94 26.62 -2.26
N PHE A 385 4.94 25.86 -2.69
CA PHE A 385 4.96 25.18 -3.98
C PHE A 385 5.14 26.19 -5.13
N ASN A 386 4.31 27.24 -5.14
CA ASN A 386 4.41 28.28 -6.16
C ASN A 386 5.73 29.05 -6.04
N PHE A 387 6.14 29.42 -4.83
CA PHE A 387 7.40 30.12 -4.60
C PHE A 387 8.61 29.28 -5.06
N PHE A 388 8.61 27.98 -4.80
CA PHE A 388 9.65 27.06 -5.24
C PHE A 388 9.74 27.04 -6.77
N PHE A 389 8.62 26.92 -7.50
CA PHE A 389 8.62 26.85 -8.97
C PHE A 389 8.80 28.20 -9.69
N ILE A 390 8.85 29.33 -8.96
CA ILE A 390 9.34 30.61 -9.53
C ILE A 390 10.83 30.48 -9.92
N PHE A 391 11.61 29.78 -9.09
CA PHE A 391 13.07 29.67 -9.25
C PHE A 391 13.51 28.25 -9.63
N GLY A 392 12.91 27.23 -9.03
CA GLY A 392 13.16 25.82 -9.29
C GLY A 392 12.80 25.45 -10.72
N GLY A 393 13.78 24.90 -11.45
CA GLY A 393 13.61 24.53 -12.86
C GLY A 393 13.60 25.70 -13.85
N SER A 394 13.60 26.95 -13.38
CA SER A 394 13.53 28.14 -14.24
C SER A 394 14.64 28.19 -15.31
N ASN A 395 15.84 27.72 -14.97
CA ASN A 395 16.99 27.64 -15.87
C ASN A 395 16.71 26.73 -17.08
N PHE A 396 16.08 25.58 -16.85
CA PHE A 396 15.71 24.64 -17.91
C PHE A 396 14.49 25.13 -18.69
N VAL A 397 13.54 25.78 -18.02
CA VAL A 397 12.35 26.37 -18.66
C VAL A 397 12.73 27.50 -19.62
N ARG A 398 13.81 28.25 -19.34
CA ARG A 398 14.36 29.26 -20.26
C ARG A 398 14.88 28.66 -21.58
N MET A 399 15.31 27.40 -21.57
CA MET A 399 15.79 26.68 -22.76
C MET A 399 14.65 26.15 -23.64
N LEU A 400 13.42 26.10 -23.11
CA LEU A 400 12.26 25.66 -23.88
C LEU A 400 11.80 26.78 -24.85
N PRO A 401 11.15 26.40 -25.97
CA PRO A 401 10.48 27.35 -26.85
C PRO A 401 9.62 28.36 -26.09
N THR A 402 9.60 29.62 -26.55
CA THR A 402 8.85 30.74 -25.94
C THR A 402 7.44 30.39 -25.44
N PRO A 403 6.57 29.67 -26.18
CA PRO A 403 5.25 29.31 -25.66
C PRO A 403 5.32 28.40 -24.42
N LEU A 404 6.25 27.45 -24.38
CA LEU A 404 6.44 26.53 -23.26
C LEU A 404 7.03 27.25 -22.03
N ARG A 405 7.86 28.28 -22.23
CA ARG A 405 8.40 29.13 -21.15
C ARG A 405 7.29 29.80 -20.34
N TYR A 406 6.26 30.32 -21.00
CA TYR A 406 5.11 30.94 -20.32
C TYR A 406 4.06 29.92 -19.85
N LEU A 407 3.93 28.78 -20.54
CA LEU A 407 3.00 27.72 -20.16
C LEU A 407 3.40 27.05 -18.83
N PHE A 408 4.69 26.81 -18.60
CA PHE A 408 5.17 26.13 -17.40
C PHE A 408 4.67 26.74 -16.07
N PRO A 409 4.87 28.05 -15.78
CA PRO A 409 4.38 28.64 -14.53
C PRO A 409 2.85 28.62 -14.45
N VAL A 410 2.14 28.75 -15.58
CA VAL A 410 0.67 28.63 -15.62
C VAL A 410 0.22 27.23 -15.25
N LEU A 411 0.91 26.19 -15.74
CA LEU A 411 0.62 24.80 -15.38
C LEU A 411 0.90 24.53 -13.89
N MET A 412 2.01 25.02 -13.34
CA MET A 412 2.32 24.85 -11.91
C MET A 412 1.30 25.57 -11.01
N ALA A 413 0.93 26.80 -11.37
CA ALA A 413 -0.12 27.55 -10.67
C ALA A 413 -1.49 26.87 -10.79
N GLY A 414 -1.83 26.35 -11.97
CA GLY A 414 -3.06 25.60 -12.20
C GLY A 414 -3.12 24.31 -11.38
N CYS A 415 -2.05 23.51 -11.39
CA CYS A 415 -1.95 22.27 -10.61
C CYS A 415 -2.10 22.54 -9.11
N SER A 416 -1.34 23.50 -8.57
CA SER A 416 -1.42 23.87 -7.17
C SER A 416 -2.76 24.53 -6.79
N GLY A 417 -3.42 25.24 -7.72
CA GLY A 417 -4.76 25.80 -7.55
C GLY A 417 -5.84 24.74 -7.47
N VAL A 418 -5.80 23.71 -8.34
CA VAL A 418 -6.70 22.55 -8.26
C VAL A 418 -6.49 21.80 -6.94
N TRP A 419 -5.23 21.63 -6.52
CA TRP A 419 -4.92 20.99 -5.24
C TRP A 419 -5.48 21.81 -4.07
N LEU A 420 -5.25 23.13 -4.07
CA LEU A 420 -5.78 24.04 -3.05
C LEU A 420 -7.29 23.94 -2.96
N TYR A 421 -8.00 24.00 -4.09
CA TYR A 421 -9.46 23.90 -4.13
C TYR A 421 -9.97 22.57 -3.53
N ARG A 422 -9.36 21.44 -3.90
CA ARG A 422 -9.76 20.12 -3.40
C ARG A 422 -9.42 19.91 -1.92
N THR A 423 -8.31 20.48 -1.46
CA THR A 423 -7.81 20.31 -0.10
C THR A 423 -8.49 21.27 0.87
N TRP A 424 -8.84 22.50 0.46
CA TRP A 424 -9.38 23.55 1.33
C TRP A 424 -10.63 23.16 2.13
N PHE A 425 -11.51 22.36 1.52
CA PHE A 425 -12.77 21.91 2.13
C PHE A 425 -12.63 20.57 2.88
N ARG A 426 -11.43 20.01 2.95
CA ARG A 426 -11.18 18.79 3.69
C ARG A 426 -11.22 19.08 5.19
N ASN A 427 -11.71 18.11 5.95
CA ASN A 427 -11.83 18.18 7.39
C ASN A 427 -11.82 16.74 7.95
N PRO A 428 -11.47 16.56 9.23
CA PRO A 428 -11.33 15.24 9.82
C PRO A 428 -12.65 14.47 9.88
N TYR A 429 -13.78 15.16 10.09
CA TYR A 429 -15.12 14.56 10.06
C TYR A 429 -15.43 13.88 8.72
N ARG A 430 -15.10 14.51 7.59
CA ARG A 430 -15.33 13.94 6.25
C ARG A 430 -14.48 12.70 6.03
N TYR A 431 -13.23 12.69 6.50
CA TYR A 431 -12.37 11.51 6.44
C TYR A 431 -12.96 10.35 7.27
N GLN A 432 -13.33 10.62 8.54
CA GLN A 432 -13.93 9.60 9.42
C GLN A 432 -15.23 9.03 8.83
N ARG A 433 -16.08 9.89 8.28
CA ARG A 433 -17.34 9.49 7.66
C ARG A 433 -17.14 8.63 6.41
N GLU A 434 -16.15 8.94 5.58
CA GLU A 434 -15.78 8.10 4.43
C GLU A 434 -15.24 6.73 4.88
N SER A 435 -14.43 6.70 5.94
CA SER A 435 -13.89 5.46 6.51
C SER A 435 -14.99 4.57 7.11
N LEU A 436 -15.88 5.14 7.92
CA LEU A 436 -17.00 4.43 8.52
C LEU A 436 -18.03 3.95 7.48
N ALA A 437 -18.35 4.78 6.48
CA ALA A 437 -19.26 4.37 5.41
C ALA A 437 -18.75 3.13 4.70
N THR A 438 -17.44 3.01 4.50
CA THR A 438 -16.81 1.82 3.89
C THR A 438 -17.01 0.58 4.78
N ARG A 439 -16.80 0.71 6.11
CA ARG A 439 -17.07 -0.39 7.06
C ARG A 439 -18.54 -0.78 7.11
N LEU A 440 -19.44 0.21 7.11
CA LEU A 440 -20.88 -0.01 7.10
C LEU A 440 -21.30 -0.71 5.81
N ARG A 441 -20.78 -0.27 4.66
CA ARG A 441 -21.03 -0.89 3.37
C ARG A 441 -20.69 -2.38 3.40
N LYS A 442 -19.52 -2.71 3.96
CA LYS A 442 -19.10 -4.09 4.15
C LYS A 442 -20.07 -4.87 5.04
N GLN A 443 -20.51 -4.33 6.18
CA GLN A 443 -21.49 -5.06 7.00
C GLN A 443 -22.85 -5.20 6.31
N LEU A 444 -23.28 -4.19 5.55
CA LEU A 444 -24.51 -4.27 4.75
C LEU A 444 -24.42 -5.35 3.67
N SER A 445 -23.25 -5.57 3.06
CA SER A 445 -23.06 -6.67 2.10
C SER A 445 -23.18 -8.06 2.73
N LYS A 446 -22.82 -8.20 4.02
CA LYS A 446 -22.94 -9.47 4.77
C LYS A 446 -24.37 -9.74 5.22
N LEU A 447 -25.11 -8.70 5.53
CA LEU A 447 -26.52 -8.78 5.88
C LEU A 447 -27.30 -9.01 4.59
N LYS A 448 -27.83 -10.22 4.37
CA LYS A 448 -28.60 -10.65 3.18
C LYS A 448 -29.88 -9.81 2.94
N LEU A 449 -29.72 -8.54 2.64
CA LEU A 449 -30.77 -7.55 2.44
C LEU A 449 -30.95 -7.34 0.94
N ASN A 450 -32.19 -7.15 0.50
CA ASN A 450 -32.47 -6.87 -0.91
C ASN A 450 -32.15 -5.40 -1.22
N VAL A 451 -30.85 -5.09 -1.30
CA VAL A 451 -30.37 -3.73 -1.53
C VAL A 451 -30.55 -3.31 -2.99
N ALA A 452 -30.43 -4.26 -3.94
CA ALA A 452 -30.47 -4.00 -5.38
C ALA A 452 -31.73 -3.26 -5.84
N GLN A 453 -32.87 -3.49 -5.19
CA GLN A 453 -34.13 -2.79 -5.49
C GLN A 453 -34.06 -1.27 -5.26
N PHE A 454 -33.14 -0.79 -4.42
CA PHE A 454 -33.02 0.62 -4.02
C PHE A 454 -31.84 1.35 -4.67
N LEU A 455 -31.05 0.64 -5.49
CA LEU A 455 -29.83 1.19 -6.08
C LEU A 455 -29.96 1.53 -7.57
N ASP A 456 -31.16 1.40 -8.15
CA ASP A 456 -31.43 1.66 -9.57
C ASP A 456 -30.40 1.00 -10.51
N GLY A 457 -29.97 -0.22 -10.18
CA GLY A 457 -28.97 -0.99 -10.95
C GLY A 457 -27.50 -0.66 -10.65
N ARG A 458 -27.20 0.25 -9.71
CA ARG A 458 -25.83 0.50 -9.21
C ARG A 458 -25.42 -0.56 -8.19
N ALA A 459 -24.13 -0.87 -8.12
CA ALA A 459 -23.59 -1.71 -7.05
C ALA A 459 -23.51 -0.92 -5.73
N LEU A 460 -23.49 -1.64 -4.61
CA LEU A 460 -23.34 -1.03 -3.28
C LEU A 460 -22.00 -0.27 -3.16
N ASP A 461 -20.96 -0.72 -3.86
CA ASP A 461 -19.62 -0.12 -3.87
C ASP A 461 -19.52 1.20 -4.64
N ASP A 462 -20.45 1.44 -5.56
CA ASP A 462 -20.55 2.71 -6.30
C ASP A 462 -21.11 3.85 -5.46
N LEU A 463 -21.64 3.56 -4.27
CA LEU A 463 -22.28 4.56 -3.43
C LEU A 463 -21.26 5.44 -2.72
N THR A 464 -21.49 6.74 -2.76
CA THR A 464 -20.78 7.71 -1.93
C THR A 464 -21.05 7.46 -0.45
N ALA A 465 -20.16 7.96 0.42
CA ALA A 465 -20.34 7.82 1.87
C ALA A 465 -21.71 8.35 2.33
N ASP A 466 -22.14 9.50 1.81
CA ASP A 466 -23.45 10.09 2.11
C ASP A 466 -24.61 9.16 1.70
N GLU A 467 -24.55 8.58 0.49
CA GLU A 467 -25.55 7.64 0.00
C GLU A 467 -25.62 6.36 0.86
N VAL A 468 -24.48 5.82 1.31
CA VAL A 468 -24.44 4.64 2.19
C VAL A 468 -25.16 4.92 3.53
N TYR A 469 -24.96 6.10 4.13
CA TYR A 469 -25.68 6.46 5.35
C TYR A 469 -27.18 6.67 5.14
N VAL A 470 -27.57 7.27 4.01
CA VAL A 470 -28.99 7.43 3.66
C VAL A 470 -29.63 6.06 3.45
N LEU A 471 -28.95 5.18 2.72
CA LEU A 471 -29.38 3.80 2.51
C LEU A 471 -29.59 3.08 3.84
N ALA A 472 -28.60 3.13 4.75
CA ALA A 472 -28.72 2.51 6.08
C ALA A 472 -29.88 3.05 6.93
N LYS A 473 -30.42 4.24 6.62
CA LYS A 473 -31.61 4.77 7.30
C LYS A 473 -32.93 4.34 6.67
N VAL A 474 -32.94 4.13 5.36
CA VAL A 474 -34.16 3.95 4.56
C VAL A 474 -34.38 2.48 4.16
N LEU A 475 -33.35 1.64 4.24
CA LEU A 475 -33.37 0.25 3.79
C LEU A 475 -34.42 -0.59 4.55
N PRO A 476 -35.44 -1.15 3.88
CA PRO A 476 -36.44 -1.98 4.51
C PRO A 476 -35.85 -3.33 4.95
N GLY A 477 -36.28 -3.81 6.12
CA GLY A 477 -35.76 -5.04 6.73
C GLY A 477 -34.39 -4.89 7.37
N PHE A 478 -33.81 -3.68 7.41
CA PHE A 478 -32.66 -3.35 8.27
C PHE A 478 -33.16 -2.92 9.66
N ASP A 479 -33.75 -3.89 10.36
CA ASP A 479 -34.36 -3.69 11.66
C ASP A 479 -33.33 -3.49 12.76
N LYS A 480 -33.79 -3.17 13.97
CA LYS A 480 -32.91 -2.83 15.10
C LYS A 480 -31.87 -3.91 15.40
N GLU A 481 -32.22 -5.19 15.28
CA GLU A 481 -31.30 -6.31 15.47
C GLU A 481 -30.16 -6.31 14.45
N LYS A 482 -30.48 -6.17 13.16
CA LYS A 482 -29.45 -6.10 12.10
C LYS A 482 -28.58 -4.84 12.21
N LYS A 483 -29.13 -3.73 12.71
CA LYS A 483 -28.34 -2.53 13.03
C LYS A 483 -27.33 -2.78 14.14
N ILE A 484 -27.75 -3.48 15.19
CA ILE A 484 -26.89 -3.90 16.31
C ILE A 484 -25.79 -4.84 15.78
N GLU A 485 -26.14 -5.82 14.95
CA GLU A 485 -25.19 -6.74 14.32
C GLU A 485 -24.17 -6.02 13.43
N ALA A 486 -24.64 -5.12 12.55
CA ALA A 486 -23.76 -4.28 11.74
C ALA A 486 -22.84 -3.43 12.62
N TYR A 487 -23.37 -2.82 13.68
CA TYR A 487 -22.59 -2.00 14.59
C TYR A 487 -21.55 -2.83 15.36
N LYS A 488 -21.91 -4.03 15.83
CA LYS A 488 -20.98 -4.99 16.47
C LYS A 488 -19.85 -5.37 15.53
N GLY A 489 -20.15 -5.65 14.25
CA GLY A 489 -19.14 -5.91 13.22
C GLY A 489 -18.21 -4.73 12.98
N ILE A 490 -18.75 -3.50 12.91
CA ILE A 490 -17.94 -2.28 12.76
C ILE A 490 -17.05 -2.05 13.99
N LEU A 491 -17.58 -2.30 15.20
CA LEU A 491 -16.88 -2.15 16.48
C LEU A 491 -15.70 -3.12 16.58
N LYS A 492 -15.94 -4.41 16.30
CA LYS A 492 -14.90 -5.45 16.25
C LYS A 492 -13.80 -5.10 15.25
N GLU A 493 -14.17 -4.72 14.03
CA GLU A 493 -13.20 -4.33 13.00
C GLU A 493 -12.41 -3.08 13.39
N SER A 494 -13.06 -2.07 13.98
CA SER A 494 -12.39 -0.82 14.38
C SER A 494 -11.42 -1.02 15.54
N ILE A 495 -11.72 -1.92 16.48
CA ILE A 495 -10.84 -2.29 17.59
C ILE A 495 -9.62 -3.05 17.06
N ASN A 496 -9.83 -4.10 16.26
CA ASN A 496 -8.75 -4.92 15.68
C ASN A 496 -7.80 -4.10 14.81
N GLU A 497 -8.33 -3.12 14.06
CA GLU A 497 -7.51 -2.25 13.23
C GLU A 497 -6.82 -1.10 14.01
N GLY A 498 -6.97 -1.05 15.34
CA GLY A 498 -6.42 0.01 16.18
C GLY A 498 -7.01 1.39 15.89
N TYR A 499 -8.22 1.46 15.31
CA TYR A 499 -8.97 2.70 15.14
C TYR A 499 -9.72 3.10 16.41
N ALA A 500 -9.63 2.34 17.51
CA ALA A 500 -10.29 2.63 18.80
C ALA A 500 -9.45 3.46 19.80
N ASN A 501 -8.14 3.62 19.57
CA ASN A 501 -7.19 4.08 20.60
C ASN A 501 -7.04 5.60 20.76
N SER A 502 -7.73 6.42 19.96
CA SER A 502 -7.57 7.88 19.97
C SER A 502 -8.84 8.58 20.47
N SER A 503 -8.72 9.81 20.96
CA SER A 503 -9.90 10.64 21.27
C SER A 503 -10.81 10.85 20.03
N SER A 504 -10.23 10.80 18.83
CA SER A 504 -10.96 10.88 17.57
C SER A 504 -11.80 9.63 17.28
N SER A 505 -11.38 8.49 17.82
CA SER A 505 -12.04 7.18 17.72
C SER A 505 -13.37 7.14 18.47
N LEU A 506 -13.39 7.71 19.68
CA LEU A 506 -14.61 7.79 20.49
C LEU A 506 -15.69 8.63 19.79
N GLU A 507 -15.30 9.75 19.21
CA GLU A 507 -16.22 10.62 18.47
C GLU A 507 -16.72 9.94 17.18
N MET A 508 -15.83 9.23 16.48
CA MET A 508 -16.18 8.42 15.31
C MET A 508 -17.24 7.37 15.67
N MET A 509 -17.02 6.58 16.73
CA MET A 509 -17.96 5.54 17.14
C MET A 509 -19.27 6.13 17.65
N ARG A 510 -19.23 7.27 18.35
CA ARG A 510 -20.42 8.01 18.75
C ARG A 510 -21.29 8.41 17.56
N GLN A 511 -20.70 8.92 16.49
CA GLN A 511 -21.46 9.28 15.29
C GLN A 511 -22.10 8.06 14.65
N MET A 512 -21.37 6.96 14.53
CA MET A 512 -21.91 5.72 13.97
C MET A 512 -23.11 5.20 14.78
N ARG A 513 -23.03 5.28 16.12
CA ARG A 513 -24.15 4.95 17.01
C ARG A 513 -25.36 5.83 16.78
N LEU A 514 -25.17 7.14 16.64
CA LEU A 514 -26.27 8.06 16.34
C LEU A 514 -26.92 7.76 14.99
N GLU A 515 -26.12 7.46 13.96
CA GLU A 515 -26.62 7.14 12.62
C GLU A 515 -27.44 5.84 12.59
N LEU A 516 -27.06 4.85 13.40
CA LEU A 516 -27.76 3.56 13.53
C LEU A 516 -28.81 3.54 14.66
N ASN A 517 -28.96 4.63 15.41
CA ASN A 517 -29.84 4.74 16.57
C ASN A 517 -29.55 3.69 17.67
N ILE A 518 -28.26 3.49 17.96
CA ILE A 518 -27.75 2.62 19.03
C ILE A 518 -27.58 3.46 20.31
N THR A 519 -28.15 2.99 21.41
CA THR A 519 -28.07 3.65 22.72
C THR A 519 -26.72 3.45 23.41
N ASP A 520 -26.42 4.25 24.43
CA ASP A 520 -25.21 4.07 25.25
C ASP A 520 -25.20 2.69 25.94
N GLN A 521 -26.36 2.25 26.45
CA GLN A 521 -26.51 0.95 27.12
C GLN A 521 -26.27 -0.23 26.17
N GLU A 522 -26.82 -0.16 24.95
CA GLU A 522 -26.58 -1.19 23.93
C GLU A 522 -25.12 -1.26 23.50
N HIS A 523 -24.45 -0.11 23.42
CA HIS A 523 -23.03 -0.07 23.11
C HIS A 523 -22.17 -0.71 24.20
N GLU A 524 -22.45 -0.42 25.47
CA GLU A 524 -21.76 -1.04 26.61
C GLU A 524 -21.99 -2.56 26.65
N LEU A 525 -23.23 -3.01 26.42
CA LEU A 525 -23.54 -4.45 26.31
C LEU A 525 -22.75 -5.11 25.20
N LEU A 526 -22.66 -4.49 24.02
CA LEU A 526 -21.87 -5.02 22.91
C LEU A 526 -20.37 -5.07 23.21
N LEU A 527 -19.84 -4.11 23.96
CA LEU A 527 -18.45 -4.17 24.42
C LEU A 527 -18.25 -5.37 25.35
N THR A 528 -19.13 -5.57 26.33
CA THR A 528 -19.04 -6.73 27.23
C THR A 528 -19.22 -8.06 26.50
N GLU A 529 -20.07 -8.10 25.47
CA GLU A 529 -20.25 -9.29 24.64
C GLU A 529 -19.00 -9.59 23.82
N LEU A 530 -18.39 -8.56 23.23
CA LEU A 530 -17.13 -8.69 22.50
C LEU A 530 -15.96 -9.08 23.42
N GLU A 531 -15.93 -8.59 24.65
CA GLU A 531 -14.95 -9.00 25.68
C GLU A 531 -15.11 -10.49 26.06
N VAL A 532 -16.34 -11.01 26.05
CA VAL A 532 -16.60 -12.43 26.34
C VAL A 532 -16.28 -13.30 25.12
N GLU A 533 -16.63 -12.86 23.92
CA GLU A 533 -16.33 -13.55 22.66
C GLU A 533 -14.83 -13.61 22.39
N ASP A 534 -14.12 -12.53 22.73
CA ASP A 534 -12.68 -12.39 22.51
C ASP A 534 -12.06 -11.60 23.68
N PRO A 535 -11.63 -12.31 24.75
CA PRO A 535 -11.03 -11.69 25.94
C PRO A 535 -9.79 -10.86 25.66
N PHE A 536 -9.12 -11.10 24.53
CA PHE A 536 -7.92 -10.39 24.11
C PHE A 536 -8.23 -9.11 23.33
N LEU A 537 -9.48 -8.92 22.89
CA LEU A 537 -9.89 -7.77 22.07
C LEU A 537 -9.86 -6.44 22.82
N VAL A 538 -10.02 -6.45 24.15
CA VAL A 538 -10.10 -5.24 25.00
C VAL A 538 -8.94 -5.13 26.00
N ASP A 539 -8.01 -6.09 26.03
CA ASP A 539 -6.88 -6.06 26.97
C ASP A 539 -5.88 -4.93 26.62
N ILE A 540 -6.00 -3.79 27.31
CA ILE A 540 -5.20 -2.56 27.16
C ILE A 540 -3.68 -2.80 27.32
N GLU A 541 -3.27 -3.82 28.08
CA GLU A 541 -1.84 -4.14 28.28
C GLU A 541 -1.29 -5.09 27.20
N HIS A 542 -2.15 -5.92 26.60
CA HIS A 542 -1.79 -6.83 25.50
C HIS A 542 -2.11 -6.32 24.12
N HIS A 543 -2.68 -5.10 23.97
CA HIS A 543 -3.03 -4.50 22.67
C HIS A 543 -1.96 -4.84 21.64
N GLN A 544 -2.26 -5.85 20.81
CA GLN A 544 -1.42 -6.21 19.70
C GLN A 544 -1.25 -4.91 18.93
N ASN A 545 0.00 -4.44 18.77
CA ASN A 545 0.21 -3.30 17.90
C ASN A 545 -0.50 -3.65 16.59
N HIS A 546 -1.21 -2.72 15.98
CA HIS A 546 -1.83 -2.96 14.67
C HIS A 546 -0.84 -3.61 13.68
N GLU A 547 0.46 -3.31 13.85
CA GLU A 547 1.59 -3.98 13.22
C GLU A 547 1.71 -5.48 13.51
N ASP A 548 1.60 -5.93 14.75
CA ASP A 548 1.67 -7.35 15.13
C ASP A 548 0.47 -8.12 14.59
N TRP A 549 -0.73 -7.54 14.65
CA TRP A 549 -1.93 -8.12 14.02
C TRP A 549 -1.77 -8.25 12.50
N LEU A 550 -1.36 -7.18 11.81
CA LEU A 550 -1.12 -7.20 10.36
C LEU A 550 -0.07 -8.24 9.96
N ARG A 551 1.00 -8.36 10.76
CA ARG A 551 2.08 -9.34 10.57
C ARG A 551 1.56 -10.77 10.72
N GLN A 552 0.80 -11.05 11.79
CA GLN A 552 0.20 -12.36 12.04
C GLN A 552 -0.84 -12.73 10.98
N GLU A 553 -1.69 -11.79 10.57
CA GLU A 553 -2.70 -12.01 9.53
C GLU A 553 -2.06 -12.23 8.15
N SER A 554 -0.99 -11.50 7.84
CA SER A 554 -0.24 -11.70 6.58
C SER A 554 0.48 -13.05 6.57
N TYR A 555 1.10 -13.43 7.69
CA TYR A 555 1.69 -14.76 7.86
C TYR A 555 0.65 -15.86 7.68
N ARG A 556 -0.51 -15.73 8.33
CA ARG A 556 -1.62 -16.68 8.23
C ARG A 556 -2.03 -16.89 6.78
N GLN A 557 -2.25 -15.82 6.03
CA GLN A 557 -2.60 -15.90 4.62
C GLN A 557 -1.51 -16.59 3.80
N ALA A 558 -0.25 -16.19 3.95
CA ALA A 558 0.87 -16.79 3.23
C ALA A 558 1.04 -18.29 3.55
N LEU A 559 0.90 -18.68 4.82
CA LEU A 559 0.98 -20.06 5.28
C LEU A 559 -0.14 -20.91 4.68
N LEU A 560 -1.40 -20.42 4.77
CA LEU A 560 -2.56 -21.13 4.21
C LEU A 560 -2.42 -21.28 2.70
N ASP A 561 -2.03 -20.24 1.98
CA ASP A 561 -1.83 -20.28 0.53
C ASP A 561 -0.77 -21.33 0.15
N THR A 562 0.36 -21.38 0.87
CA THR A 562 1.45 -22.33 0.63
C THR A 562 1.01 -23.77 0.88
N ILE A 563 0.32 -24.03 1.99
CA ILE A 563 -0.17 -25.38 2.32
C ILE A 563 -1.25 -25.83 1.32
N MET A 564 -2.11 -24.91 0.91
CA MET A 564 -3.14 -25.19 -0.09
C MET A 564 -2.55 -25.51 -1.46
N GLU A 565 -1.47 -24.85 -1.86
CA GLU A 565 -0.75 -25.14 -3.09
C GLU A 565 -0.10 -26.53 -3.04
N SER A 566 0.55 -26.86 -1.92
CA SER A 566 1.12 -28.20 -1.69
C SER A 566 0.07 -29.32 -1.76
N SER A 567 -1.10 -29.09 -1.15
CA SER A 567 -2.20 -30.06 -1.21
C SER A 567 -2.67 -30.36 -2.63
N ARG A 568 -2.50 -29.44 -3.59
CA ARG A 568 -2.87 -29.67 -5.00
C ARG A 568 -1.87 -30.58 -5.70
N GLU A 569 -0.60 -30.54 -5.31
CA GLU A 569 0.44 -31.38 -5.90
C GLU A 569 0.43 -32.80 -5.29
N HIS A 570 -0.13 -32.95 -4.09
CA HIS A 570 -0.19 -34.21 -3.34
C HIS A 570 -1.60 -34.53 -2.80
N PRO A 571 -2.59 -34.78 -3.67
CA PRO A 571 -4.00 -34.94 -3.29
C PRO A 571 -4.29 -36.13 -2.36
N HIS A 572 -3.45 -37.17 -2.36
CA HIS A 572 -3.60 -38.35 -1.50
C HIS A 572 -3.12 -38.17 -0.06
N GLN A 573 -2.52 -37.02 0.27
CA GLN A 573 -2.13 -36.69 1.62
C GLN A 573 -3.21 -35.77 2.18
N ALA A 574 -3.90 -36.19 3.25
CA ALA A 574 -4.97 -35.44 3.91
C ALA A 574 -4.47 -34.16 4.64
N ILE A 575 -3.58 -33.39 4.00
CA ILE A 575 -2.84 -32.25 4.55
C ILE A 575 -3.81 -31.19 5.06
N VAL A 576 -4.83 -30.88 4.25
CA VAL A 576 -5.78 -29.80 4.53
C VAL A 576 -6.76 -30.18 5.64
N LEU A 577 -7.14 -31.46 5.73
CA LEU A 577 -8.00 -31.96 6.80
C LEU A 577 -7.25 -32.04 8.13
N ASP A 578 -5.99 -32.50 8.12
CA ASP A 578 -5.15 -32.47 9.31
C ASP A 578 -4.91 -31.03 9.79
N LEU A 579 -4.75 -30.07 8.87
CA LEU A 579 -4.60 -28.65 9.20
C LEU A 579 -5.89 -28.09 9.80
N PHE A 580 -7.03 -28.46 9.23
CA PHE A 580 -8.35 -28.12 9.75
C PHE A 580 -8.57 -28.63 11.17
N ASP A 581 -8.16 -29.86 11.47
CA ASP A 581 -8.24 -30.43 12.82
C ASP A 581 -7.36 -29.67 13.83
N VAL A 582 -6.20 -29.17 13.41
CA VAL A 582 -5.35 -28.30 14.24
C VAL A 582 -6.03 -26.94 14.45
N MET A 583 -6.56 -26.32 13.39
CA MET A 583 -7.23 -25.01 13.46
C MET A 583 -8.49 -25.02 14.33
N THR A 584 -9.21 -26.15 14.37
CA THR A 584 -10.40 -26.33 15.22
C THR A 584 -10.07 -26.77 16.65
N GLY A 585 -8.78 -26.95 16.97
CA GLY A 585 -8.32 -27.39 18.30
C GLY A 585 -8.59 -28.86 18.61
N LYS A 586 -9.00 -29.67 17.62
CA LYS A 586 -9.22 -31.12 17.79
C LYS A 586 -7.92 -31.90 17.91
N LYS A 587 -6.88 -31.47 17.19
CA LYS A 587 -5.51 -32.00 17.29
C LYS A 587 -4.60 -31.00 18.00
N PRO A 588 -3.66 -31.46 18.85
CA PRO A 588 -2.67 -30.58 19.46
C PRO A 588 -1.75 -30.01 18.37
N PHE A 589 -1.24 -28.79 18.58
CA PHE A 589 -0.34 -28.10 17.64
C PHE A 589 0.90 -28.92 17.26
N GLU A 590 1.35 -29.85 18.10
CA GLU A 590 2.44 -30.78 17.78
C GLU A 590 2.16 -31.59 16.50
N SER A 591 0.89 -31.91 16.22
CA SER A 591 0.44 -32.59 15.00
C SER A 591 0.64 -31.74 13.74
N PHE A 592 0.68 -30.41 13.87
CA PHE A 592 1.00 -29.51 12.76
C PHE A 592 2.46 -29.68 12.30
N ASN A 593 3.39 -29.92 13.23
CA ASN A 593 4.78 -30.19 12.87
C ASN A 593 4.94 -31.56 12.20
N GLU A 594 4.14 -32.55 12.59
CA GLU A 594 4.08 -33.84 11.89
C GLU A 594 3.52 -33.70 10.47
N LEU A 595 2.57 -32.78 10.29
CA LEU A 595 2.04 -32.38 8.99
C LEU A 595 3.10 -31.79 8.08
N LEU A 596 3.90 -30.86 8.60
CA LEU A 596 4.98 -30.23 7.83
C LEU A 596 6.03 -31.24 7.35
N ASN A 597 6.25 -32.32 8.11
CA ASN A 597 7.16 -33.40 7.69
C ASN A 597 6.64 -34.22 6.49
N LYS A 598 5.35 -34.09 6.13
CA LYS A 598 4.77 -34.72 4.93
C LYS A 598 5.06 -33.91 3.65
N LEU A 599 5.44 -32.65 3.79
CA LEU A 599 5.75 -31.74 2.68
C LEU A 599 7.13 -32.01 2.08
N SER A 600 7.33 -31.61 0.83
CA SER A 600 8.63 -31.69 0.17
C SER A 600 9.66 -30.75 0.82
N PRO A 601 10.97 -31.01 0.63
CA PRO A 601 12.03 -30.16 1.18
C PRO A 601 12.00 -28.72 0.67
N GLU A 602 11.46 -28.47 -0.51
CA GLU A 602 11.34 -27.13 -1.10
C GLU A 602 10.19 -26.35 -0.44
N GLU A 603 9.04 -26.99 -0.22
CA GLU A 603 7.88 -26.39 0.46
C GLU A 603 8.15 -26.12 1.94
N LEU A 604 8.86 -27.03 2.63
CA LEU A 604 9.33 -26.83 3.99
C LEU A 604 10.22 -25.58 4.10
N ARG A 605 11.13 -25.39 3.14
CA ARG A 605 11.96 -24.17 3.07
C ARG A 605 11.11 -22.93 2.85
N SER A 606 10.12 -22.97 1.96
CA SER A 606 9.20 -21.84 1.77
C SER A 606 8.47 -21.47 3.07
N ILE A 607 8.00 -22.46 3.84
CA ILE A 607 7.33 -22.22 5.12
C ILE A 607 8.32 -21.67 6.17
N GLU A 608 9.55 -22.18 6.22
CA GLU A 608 10.61 -21.66 7.08
C GLU A 608 10.99 -20.22 6.71
N GLU A 609 11.11 -19.91 5.42
CA GLU A 609 11.37 -18.56 4.92
C GLU A 609 10.24 -17.59 5.31
N ILE A 610 8.98 -18.02 5.20
CA ILE A 610 7.81 -17.23 5.64
C ILE A 610 7.85 -17.02 7.16
N ARG A 611 8.16 -18.06 7.95
CA ARG A 611 8.30 -17.94 9.42
C ARG A 611 9.39 -16.95 9.81
N GLU A 612 10.55 -16.99 9.14
CA GLU A 612 11.65 -16.07 9.37
C GLU A 612 11.31 -14.64 8.93
N GLU A 613 10.70 -14.46 7.76
CA GLU A 613 10.32 -13.17 7.21
C GLU A 613 9.34 -12.43 8.13
N TYR A 614 8.33 -13.13 8.64
CA TYR A 614 7.35 -12.56 9.57
C TYR A 614 7.80 -12.63 11.04
N SER A 615 8.95 -13.23 11.32
CA SER A 615 9.49 -13.44 12.67
C SER A 615 8.45 -14.07 13.61
N ILE A 616 7.76 -15.11 13.13
CA ILE A 616 6.70 -15.82 13.86
C ILE A 616 7.32 -16.93 14.71
N THR A 617 6.97 -16.93 16.00
CA THR A 617 7.35 -18.01 16.92
C THR A 617 6.35 -19.17 16.84
N SER A 618 6.76 -20.37 17.23
CA SER A 618 5.85 -21.53 17.25
C SER A 618 4.62 -21.34 18.14
N GLN A 619 4.70 -20.50 19.18
CA GLN A 619 3.55 -20.18 20.02
C GLN A 619 2.59 -19.20 19.34
N GLU A 620 3.13 -18.18 18.65
CA GLU A 620 2.32 -17.26 17.85
C GLU A 620 1.66 -18.02 16.68
N GLU A 621 2.36 -18.97 16.06
CA GLU A 621 1.80 -19.80 14.99
C GLU A 621 0.65 -20.69 15.46
N GLU A 622 0.79 -21.29 16.65
CA GLU A 622 -0.29 -22.04 17.30
C GLU A 622 -1.52 -21.15 17.53
N GLU A 623 -1.32 -19.96 18.09
CA GLU A 623 -2.38 -18.98 18.35
C GLU A 623 -3.05 -18.50 17.04
N ILE A 624 -2.26 -18.23 16.01
CA ILE A 624 -2.73 -17.84 14.68
C ILE A 624 -3.64 -18.92 14.09
N LEU A 625 -3.20 -20.19 14.12
CA LEU A 625 -3.97 -21.29 13.55
C LEU A 625 -5.26 -21.54 14.33
N LEU A 626 -5.23 -21.49 15.67
CA LEU A 626 -6.41 -21.67 16.53
C LEU A 626 -7.45 -20.55 16.38
N HIS A 627 -7.01 -19.33 16.04
CA HIS A 627 -7.91 -18.18 15.81
C HIS A 627 -8.28 -17.97 14.34
N SER A 628 -7.81 -18.84 13.45
CA SER A 628 -8.15 -18.82 12.03
C SER A 628 -9.56 -19.37 11.80
N ASN A 629 -10.40 -18.67 11.03
CA ASN A 629 -11.74 -19.16 10.69
C ASN A 629 -11.65 -20.43 9.81
N PRO A 630 -12.12 -21.60 10.30
CA PRO A 630 -12.03 -22.86 9.56
C PRO A 630 -12.81 -22.84 8.24
N HIS A 631 -13.82 -21.98 8.13
CA HIS A 631 -14.68 -21.83 6.96
C HIS A 631 -13.95 -21.21 5.75
N GLN A 632 -12.89 -20.41 5.96
CA GLN A 632 -12.07 -19.84 4.88
C GLN A 632 -11.27 -20.92 4.14
N LEU A 633 -10.82 -21.94 4.86
CA LEU A 633 -10.11 -23.09 4.31
C LEU A 633 -11.05 -23.91 3.40
N TRP A 634 -12.26 -24.22 3.90
CA TRP A 634 -13.30 -24.94 3.16
C TRP A 634 -13.77 -24.22 1.89
N GLN A 635 -13.96 -22.91 1.96
CA GLN A 635 -14.29 -22.09 0.80
C GLN A 635 -13.27 -22.31 -0.32
N THR A 636 -11.98 -22.21 -0.01
CA THR A 636 -10.93 -22.26 -1.02
C THR A 636 -10.78 -23.66 -1.64
N MET A 637 -11.03 -24.74 -0.88
CA MET A 637 -11.04 -26.12 -1.38
C MET A 637 -12.20 -26.41 -2.32
N ALA A 638 -13.39 -25.94 -1.98
CA ALA A 638 -14.57 -26.35 -2.69
C ALA A 638 -14.76 -25.62 -4.04
N TYR A 639 -14.15 -24.45 -4.21
CA TYR A 639 -14.01 -23.79 -5.52
C TYR A 639 -13.11 -24.54 -6.49
N THR A 640 -12.01 -25.12 -6.00
CA THR A 640 -11.14 -25.94 -6.85
C THR A 640 -11.86 -27.22 -7.29
N LEU A 641 -12.62 -27.84 -6.40
CA LEU A 641 -13.43 -29.03 -6.73
C LEU A 641 -14.52 -28.71 -7.77
N SER A 642 -15.29 -27.63 -7.61
CA SER A 642 -16.40 -27.33 -8.52
C SER A 642 -15.96 -27.02 -9.96
N ALA A 643 -14.85 -26.32 -10.15
CA ALA A 643 -14.34 -26.01 -11.49
C ALA A 643 -13.84 -27.28 -12.20
N ILE A 644 -13.29 -28.23 -11.43
CA ILE A 644 -12.72 -29.45 -12.00
C ILE A 644 -13.82 -30.49 -12.28
N GLU A 645 -14.84 -30.58 -11.43
CA GLU A 645 -16.02 -31.41 -11.68
C GLU A 645 -16.76 -31.05 -12.98
N HIS A 646 -16.82 -29.77 -13.35
CA HIS A 646 -17.45 -29.34 -14.60
C HIS A 646 -16.61 -29.71 -15.84
N LEU A 647 -15.28 -29.56 -15.75
CA LEU A 647 -14.35 -30.05 -16.77
C LEU A 647 -14.42 -31.57 -16.93
N ASP A 648 -14.63 -32.29 -15.82
CA ASP A 648 -14.85 -33.74 -15.80
C ASP A 648 -16.18 -34.13 -16.47
N ALA A 649 -17.28 -33.41 -16.19
CA ALA A 649 -18.58 -33.64 -16.83
C ALA A 649 -18.58 -33.38 -18.34
N LEU A 650 -17.82 -32.37 -18.79
CA LEU A 650 -17.55 -32.12 -20.21
C LEU A 650 -16.67 -33.22 -20.82
N ALA A 651 -15.65 -33.70 -20.09
CA ALA A 651 -14.83 -34.84 -20.49
C ALA A 651 -15.62 -36.15 -20.57
N GLU A 652 -16.68 -36.31 -19.81
CA GLU A 652 -17.61 -37.45 -19.91
C GLU A 652 -18.66 -37.28 -21.03
N GLY A 653 -18.76 -36.10 -21.66
CA GLY A 653 -19.72 -35.82 -22.73
C GLY A 653 -21.17 -35.64 -22.26
N LYS A 654 -21.38 -35.25 -21.00
CA LYS A 654 -22.71 -35.12 -20.38
C LYS A 654 -23.39 -33.77 -20.64
N ILE A 655 -22.67 -32.77 -21.12
CA ILE A 655 -23.12 -31.37 -21.28
C ILE A 655 -22.72 -30.85 -22.67
N ASN A 656 -23.60 -30.06 -23.31
CA ASN A 656 -23.36 -29.45 -24.63
C ASN A 656 -23.22 -27.92 -24.51
N PRO A 657 -22.20 -27.28 -25.10
CA PRO A 657 -22.02 -25.84 -25.01
C PRO A 657 -22.91 -25.13 -26.04
N SER A 658 -24.09 -24.64 -25.65
CA SER A 658 -24.91 -23.75 -26.48
C SER A 658 -25.21 -22.44 -25.76
N CYS A 659 -24.82 -21.31 -26.37
CA CYS A 659 -24.75 -19.99 -25.71
C CYS A 659 -26.04 -19.15 -25.79
N ASN A 660 -26.35 -18.46 -24.69
CA ASN A 660 -26.72 -17.05 -24.68
C ASN A 660 -26.19 -16.39 -23.38
N LEU A 661 -25.08 -15.64 -23.46
CA LEU A 661 -24.48 -15.02 -22.27
C LEU A 661 -25.15 -13.69 -21.90
N GLY A 662 -25.45 -13.53 -20.61
CA GLY A 662 -25.72 -12.22 -19.99
C GLY A 662 -24.44 -11.39 -19.79
N GLU A 663 -24.59 -10.16 -19.31
CA GLU A 663 -23.46 -9.27 -19.01
C GLU A 663 -22.66 -9.77 -17.79
N ILE A 664 -21.33 -9.87 -17.93
CA ILE A 664 -20.39 -10.29 -16.88
C ILE A 664 -19.89 -9.03 -16.14
N SER A 665 -19.97 -8.99 -14.81
CA SER A 665 -19.49 -7.85 -14.01
C SER A 665 -17.97 -7.80 -13.88
N ASP A 666 -17.40 -6.62 -13.56
CA ASP A 666 -15.95 -6.44 -13.33
C ASP A 666 -15.43 -7.30 -12.15
N GLU A 667 -16.27 -7.54 -11.15
CA GLU A 667 -15.97 -8.40 -10.00
C GLU A 667 -15.94 -9.88 -10.42
N GLN A 668 -16.91 -10.33 -11.22
CA GLN A 668 -16.91 -11.67 -11.81
C GLN A 668 -15.70 -11.89 -12.71
N MET A 669 -15.28 -10.89 -13.48
CA MET A 669 -14.06 -10.99 -14.28
C MET A 669 -12.79 -11.06 -13.43
N THR A 670 -12.75 -10.35 -12.30
CA THR A 670 -11.63 -10.44 -11.34
C THR A 670 -11.60 -11.81 -10.68
N PHE A 671 -12.76 -12.35 -10.33
CA PHE A 671 -12.93 -13.70 -9.80
C PHE A 671 -12.51 -14.79 -10.81
N TYR A 672 -12.96 -14.70 -12.06
CA TYR A 672 -12.56 -15.62 -13.12
C TYR A 672 -11.06 -15.56 -13.37
N ARG A 673 -10.47 -14.36 -13.33
CA ARG A 673 -9.02 -14.17 -13.50
C ARG A 673 -8.21 -14.81 -12.36
N ASN A 674 -8.64 -14.64 -11.11
CA ASN A 674 -8.02 -15.28 -9.96
C ASN A 674 -8.20 -16.80 -9.95
N THR A 675 -9.24 -17.31 -10.62
CA THR A 675 -9.50 -18.74 -10.75
C THR A 675 -8.66 -19.34 -11.87
N PHE A 676 -8.58 -18.67 -13.02
CA PHE A 676 -7.75 -19.06 -14.15
C PHE A 676 -6.26 -19.10 -13.79
N SER A 677 -5.77 -18.12 -13.03
CA SER A 677 -4.37 -18.06 -12.58
C SER A 677 -3.99 -19.19 -11.61
N LYS A 678 -4.97 -19.93 -11.06
CA LYS A 678 -4.71 -21.13 -10.25
C LYS A 678 -4.49 -22.38 -11.11
N PHE A 679 -4.90 -22.33 -12.37
CA PHE A 679 -4.82 -23.43 -13.33
C PHE A 679 -3.65 -23.26 -14.32
N ASP A 680 -3.35 -22.01 -14.68
CA ASP A 680 -2.23 -21.60 -15.54
C ASP A 680 -0.91 -21.64 -14.75
N LYS A 681 -0.16 -22.75 -14.87
CA LYS A 681 1.04 -23.00 -14.04
C LYS A 681 2.26 -22.20 -14.52
N ASP A 682 2.36 -21.95 -15.82
CA ASP A 682 3.47 -21.20 -16.40
C ASP A 682 3.18 -19.69 -16.51
N GLY A 683 1.95 -19.26 -16.20
CA GLY A 683 1.53 -17.87 -16.11
C GLY A 683 1.46 -17.19 -17.48
N ASN A 684 1.20 -17.96 -18.54
CA ASN A 684 1.22 -17.49 -19.92
C ASN A 684 -0.16 -16.97 -20.41
N ASP A 685 -1.14 -16.86 -19.51
CA ASP A 685 -2.54 -16.48 -19.75
C ASP A 685 -3.32 -17.47 -20.67
N ASN A 686 -2.83 -18.71 -20.84
CA ASN A 686 -3.46 -19.80 -21.60
C ASN A 686 -3.31 -21.15 -20.89
N LEU A 687 -4.30 -22.04 -21.04
CA LEU A 687 -4.24 -23.41 -20.52
C LEU A 687 -3.89 -24.39 -21.63
N SER A 688 -2.75 -25.06 -21.52
CA SER A 688 -2.31 -26.10 -22.44
C SER A 688 -3.00 -27.44 -22.18
N ALA A 689 -2.96 -28.33 -23.18
CA ALA A 689 -3.43 -29.71 -23.04
C ALA A 689 -2.76 -30.45 -21.86
N VAL A 690 -1.48 -30.15 -21.61
CA VAL A 690 -0.69 -30.78 -20.54
C VAL A 690 -1.15 -30.31 -19.16
N GLU A 691 -1.44 -29.02 -19.01
CA GLU A 691 -1.95 -28.45 -17.76
C GLU A 691 -3.36 -28.95 -17.47
N LEU A 692 -4.24 -28.95 -18.47
CA LEU A 692 -5.59 -29.51 -18.35
C LEU A 692 -5.56 -31.01 -18.01
N HIS A 693 -4.68 -31.78 -18.65
CA HIS A 693 -4.52 -33.20 -18.38
C HIS A 693 -3.98 -33.47 -16.97
N SER A 694 -3.03 -32.66 -16.50
CA SER A 694 -2.48 -32.75 -15.16
C SER A 694 -3.53 -32.42 -14.09
N LEU A 695 -4.41 -31.46 -14.37
CA LEU A 695 -5.52 -31.10 -13.51
C LEU A 695 -6.52 -32.25 -13.39
N LEU A 696 -7.01 -32.81 -14.50
CA LEU A 696 -7.96 -33.93 -14.46
C LEU A 696 -7.40 -35.17 -13.73
N ARG A 697 -6.09 -35.39 -13.87
CA ARG A 697 -5.37 -36.46 -13.16
C ARG A 697 -5.31 -36.24 -11.65
N ALA A 698 -5.25 -35.00 -11.18
CA ALA A 698 -5.18 -34.68 -9.76
C ALA A 698 -6.47 -35.02 -8.98
N ILE A 699 -7.60 -35.26 -9.68
CA ILE A 699 -8.90 -35.67 -9.08
C ILE A 699 -9.07 -37.20 -9.20
N GLY A 700 -7.99 -37.94 -9.43
CA GLY A 700 -8.02 -39.41 -9.44
C GLY A 700 -8.58 -40.03 -10.72
N ARG A 701 -8.83 -39.23 -11.77
CA ARG A 701 -9.32 -39.73 -13.07
C ARG A 701 -8.28 -39.63 -14.17
N SER A 702 -8.07 -40.71 -14.90
CA SER A 702 -7.12 -40.76 -16.02
C SER A 702 -7.87 -40.76 -17.35
N TYR A 703 -7.75 -39.67 -18.12
CA TYR A 703 -8.26 -39.58 -19.48
C TYR A 703 -7.17 -39.83 -20.52
N SER A 704 -7.52 -40.31 -21.72
CA SER A 704 -6.55 -40.39 -22.81
C SER A 704 -6.19 -39.00 -23.32
N ALA A 705 -4.99 -38.82 -23.87
CA ALA A 705 -4.59 -37.54 -24.48
C ALA A 705 -5.55 -37.11 -25.60
N GLU A 706 -6.09 -38.08 -26.34
CA GLU A 706 -7.10 -37.87 -27.38
C GLU A 706 -8.39 -37.29 -26.80
N ARG A 707 -8.86 -37.81 -25.66
CA ARG A 707 -10.08 -37.32 -25.02
C ARG A 707 -9.93 -35.91 -24.45
N VAL A 708 -8.76 -35.61 -23.87
CA VAL A 708 -8.46 -34.24 -23.39
C VAL A 708 -8.41 -33.27 -24.56
N GLN A 709 -7.89 -33.69 -25.72
CA GLN A 709 -7.88 -32.88 -26.93
C GLN A 709 -9.31 -32.62 -27.45
N GLU A 710 -10.19 -33.63 -27.43
CA GLU A 710 -11.61 -33.45 -27.79
C GLU A 710 -12.31 -32.43 -26.88
N VAL A 711 -12.01 -32.43 -25.58
CA VAL A 711 -12.54 -31.46 -24.62
C VAL A 711 -12.04 -30.06 -24.92
N MET A 712 -10.75 -29.88 -25.18
CA MET A 712 -10.22 -28.57 -25.57
C MET A 712 -10.88 -28.07 -26.86
N ASP A 713 -11.07 -28.94 -27.83
CA ASP A 713 -11.69 -28.61 -29.11
C ASP A 713 -13.18 -28.22 -28.94
N MET A 714 -13.88 -28.86 -27.99
CA MET A 714 -15.26 -28.51 -27.62
C MET A 714 -15.34 -27.15 -26.93
N ILE A 715 -14.42 -26.83 -26.02
CA ILE A 715 -14.41 -25.56 -25.27
C ILE A 715 -14.03 -24.39 -26.17
N THR A 716 -13.09 -24.60 -27.09
CA THR A 716 -12.61 -23.55 -28.01
C THR A 716 -13.49 -23.41 -29.25
N GLY A 717 -14.33 -24.41 -29.56
CA GLY A 717 -15.12 -24.46 -30.79
C GLY A 717 -14.28 -24.68 -32.05
N THR A 718 -13.00 -25.03 -31.91
CA THR A 718 -12.05 -25.21 -33.01
C THR A 718 -11.33 -26.55 -32.93
N PRO A 719 -11.25 -27.32 -34.04
CA PRO A 719 -10.55 -28.60 -34.03
C PRO A 719 -9.03 -28.42 -33.92
N LYS A 720 -8.36 -29.25 -33.11
CA LYS A 720 -6.93 -29.21 -32.79
C LYS A 720 -6.47 -27.90 -32.15
N SER A 721 -7.24 -27.43 -31.17
CA SER A 721 -6.84 -26.29 -30.35
C SER A 721 -5.55 -26.58 -29.58
N GLU A 722 -4.59 -25.66 -29.60
CA GLU A 722 -3.34 -25.81 -28.84
C GLU A 722 -3.51 -25.40 -27.37
N TYR A 723 -4.46 -24.51 -27.09
CA TYR A 723 -4.69 -23.94 -25.77
C TYR A 723 -6.13 -23.44 -25.57
N ILE A 724 -6.57 -23.38 -24.32
CA ILE A 724 -7.80 -22.71 -23.89
C ILE A 724 -7.43 -21.32 -23.36
N SER A 725 -7.91 -20.27 -24.03
CA SER A 725 -7.67 -18.89 -23.59
C SER A 725 -8.49 -18.53 -22.34
N PHE A 726 -8.06 -17.50 -21.61
CA PHE A 726 -8.84 -16.95 -20.50
C PHE A 726 -10.29 -16.62 -20.89
N ALA A 727 -10.53 -16.11 -22.10
CA ALA A 727 -11.88 -15.83 -22.60
C ALA A 727 -12.72 -17.11 -22.71
N ASN A 728 -12.18 -18.17 -23.28
CA ASN A 728 -12.87 -19.46 -23.43
C ASN A 728 -13.14 -20.13 -22.06
N PHE A 729 -12.22 -19.94 -21.12
CA PHE A 729 -12.41 -20.41 -19.74
C PHE A 729 -13.49 -19.60 -19.01
N THR A 730 -13.51 -18.28 -19.18
CA THR A 730 -14.54 -17.43 -18.56
C THR A 730 -15.93 -17.77 -19.07
N THR A 731 -16.11 -18.03 -20.37
CA THR A 731 -17.40 -18.45 -20.92
C THR A 731 -17.87 -19.77 -20.33
N LEU A 732 -16.95 -20.73 -20.16
CA LEU A 732 -17.24 -22.03 -19.58
C LEU A 732 -17.62 -21.95 -18.10
N LEU A 733 -16.83 -21.21 -17.31
CA LEU A 733 -17.09 -21.04 -15.87
C LEU A 733 -18.35 -20.21 -15.64
N HIS A 734 -18.59 -19.18 -16.46
CA HIS A 734 -19.79 -18.35 -16.37
C HIS A 734 -21.04 -19.16 -16.67
N GLN A 735 -21.02 -20.02 -17.70
CA GLN A 735 -22.16 -20.87 -18.06
C GLN A 735 -22.58 -21.81 -16.91
N GLU A 736 -21.63 -22.49 -16.28
CA GLU A 736 -21.90 -23.36 -15.12
C GLU A 736 -22.52 -22.58 -13.94
N LEU A 737 -22.03 -21.36 -13.72
CA LEU A 737 -22.48 -20.52 -12.59
C LEU A 737 -23.81 -19.80 -12.86
N THR A 738 -24.26 -19.68 -14.12
CA THR A 738 -25.46 -18.91 -14.49
C THR A 738 -26.63 -19.72 -15.08
N GLU A 739 -26.41 -20.77 -15.88
CA GLU A 739 -27.51 -21.44 -16.60
C GLU A 739 -28.19 -22.60 -15.83
N HIS A 740 -27.53 -23.26 -14.86
CA HIS A 740 -28.14 -24.37 -14.09
C HIS A 740 -27.92 -24.36 -12.55
N PRO A 741 -28.31 -23.28 -11.81
CA PRO A 741 -27.93 -23.13 -10.40
C PRO A 741 -28.65 -24.08 -9.43
N GLN A 742 -29.90 -24.47 -9.76
CA GLN A 742 -30.71 -25.37 -8.92
C GLN A 742 -30.66 -26.81 -9.42
N GLU A 743 -30.59 -27.03 -10.74
CA GLU A 743 -30.45 -28.36 -11.33
C GLU A 743 -29.08 -28.97 -11.07
N GLY A 744 -27.98 -28.20 -11.09
CA GLY A 744 -26.64 -28.73 -10.80
C GLY A 744 -26.44 -29.18 -9.34
N MET A 745 -27.03 -28.44 -8.39
CA MET A 745 -26.97 -28.79 -6.96
C MET A 745 -27.89 -29.98 -6.63
N PHE A 746 -29.06 -30.05 -7.26
CA PHE A 746 -29.96 -31.18 -7.17
C PHE A 746 -29.42 -32.44 -7.86
N GLU A 747 -28.78 -32.32 -9.02
CA GLU A 747 -28.10 -33.42 -9.71
C GLU A 747 -26.87 -33.90 -8.92
N ARG A 748 -26.12 -32.99 -8.29
CA ARG A 748 -25.06 -33.34 -7.34
C ARG A 748 -25.62 -34.09 -6.14
N PHE A 749 -26.67 -33.57 -5.51
CA PHE A 749 -27.34 -34.25 -4.39
C PHE A 749 -27.83 -35.64 -4.78
N ARG A 750 -28.50 -35.77 -5.94
CA ARG A 750 -28.97 -37.06 -6.50
C ARG A 750 -27.83 -38.03 -6.83
N ARG A 751 -26.62 -37.52 -7.11
CA ARG A 751 -25.45 -38.39 -7.34
C ARG A 751 -24.90 -38.96 -6.03
N PHE A 752 -25.09 -38.27 -4.91
CA PHE A 752 -24.77 -38.79 -3.57
C PHE A 752 -25.91 -39.68 -3.05
N ASP A 753 -27.16 -39.31 -3.25
CA ASP A 753 -28.37 -40.07 -2.89
C ASP A 753 -28.66 -41.18 -3.92
N VAL A 754 -27.90 -42.28 -3.83
CA VAL A 754 -27.91 -43.40 -4.78
C VAL A 754 -29.26 -44.11 -4.78
N ASP A 755 -29.92 -44.19 -3.61
CA ASP A 755 -31.22 -44.84 -3.47
C ASP A 755 -32.43 -43.92 -3.75
N ASN A 756 -32.19 -42.64 -4.04
CA ASN A 756 -33.21 -41.59 -4.22
C ASN A 756 -34.17 -41.46 -3.03
N SER A 757 -33.67 -41.67 -1.81
CA SER A 757 -34.42 -41.50 -0.57
C SER A 757 -34.74 -40.04 -0.25
N GLY A 758 -34.06 -39.08 -0.90
CA GLY A 758 -34.16 -37.66 -0.64
C GLY A 758 -33.22 -37.16 0.47
N TYR A 759 -32.34 -38.03 0.97
CA TYR A 759 -31.40 -37.77 2.05
C TYR A 759 -30.09 -38.52 1.78
N ILE A 760 -28.93 -37.92 2.06
CA ILE A 760 -27.64 -38.61 1.92
C ILE A 760 -27.30 -39.27 3.25
N ASN A 761 -27.23 -40.60 3.25
CA ASN A 761 -26.86 -41.35 4.45
C ASN A 761 -25.32 -41.56 4.56
N LEU A 762 -24.87 -42.08 5.70
CA LEU A 762 -23.43 -42.30 5.95
C LEU A 762 -22.75 -43.20 4.91
N GLU A 763 -23.46 -44.22 4.42
CA GLU A 763 -22.91 -45.22 3.49
C GLU A 763 -22.78 -44.64 2.08
N GLU A 764 -23.73 -43.81 1.68
CA GLU A 764 -23.73 -43.03 0.44
C GLU A 764 -22.64 -41.95 0.44
N LEU A 765 -22.53 -41.20 1.53
CA LEU A 765 -21.46 -40.23 1.74
C LEU A 765 -20.08 -40.92 1.69
N ARG A 766 -19.97 -42.12 2.26
CA ARG A 766 -18.75 -42.94 2.25
C ARG A 766 -18.36 -43.39 0.86
N LEU A 767 -19.31 -43.84 0.05
CA LEU A 767 -19.05 -44.28 -1.33
C LEU A 767 -18.58 -43.11 -2.20
N CYS A 768 -19.26 -41.97 -2.14
CA CYS A 768 -18.86 -40.78 -2.91
C CYS A 768 -17.50 -40.22 -2.48
N LEU A 769 -17.24 -40.09 -1.18
CA LEU A 769 -15.98 -39.51 -0.70
C LEU A 769 -14.77 -40.41 -1.00
N ARG A 770 -14.93 -41.72 -0.97
CA ARG A 770 -13.87 -42.67 -1.33
C ARG A 770 -13.58 -42.75 -2.82
N ASP A 771 -14.55 -42.41 -3.67
CA ASP A 771 -14.33 -42.25 -5.11
C ASP A 771 -13.53 -40.98 -5.45
N ILE A 772 -13.50 -40.00 -4.53
CA ILE A 772 -12.76 -38.74 -4.66
C ILE A 772 -11.37 -38.85 -4.00
N ASP A 773 -11.27 -39.49 -2.83
CA ASP A 773 -10.01 -39.77 -2.15
C ASP A 773 -10.03 -41.14 -1.45
N ILE A 774 -9.26 -42.08 -1.99
CA ILE A 774 -9.13 -43.46 -1.53
C ILE A 774 -8.54 -43.55 -0.11
N SER A 775 -7.90 -42.49 0.41
CA SER A 775 -7.22 -42.50 1.71
C SER A 775 -8.13 -42.25 2.92
N LEU A 776 -9.42 -41.95 2.70
CA LEU A 776 -10.36 -41.58 3.77
C LEU A 776 -10.79 -42.77 4.66
N SER A 777 -10.57 -42.63 5.97
CA SER A 777 -10.98 -43.62 6.96
C SER A 777 -12.47 -43.51 7.30
N ASP A 778 -13.09 -44.62 7.74
CA ASP A 778 -14.51 -44.65 8.08
C ASP A 778 -14.87 -43.68 9.22
N SER A 779 -13.94 -43.40 10.12
CA SER A 779 -14.12 -42.43 11.22
C SER A 779 -14.15 -40.98 10.73
N GLN A 780 -13.37 -40.64 9.69
CA GLN A 780 -13.33 -39.29 9.12
C GLN A 780 -14.63 -38.97 8.38
N ILE A 781 -15.18 -39.97 7.69
CA ILE A 781 -16.45 -39.84 6.95
C ILE A 781 -17.64 -39.68 7.92
N GLU A 782 -17.63 -40.39 9.04
CA GLU A 782 -18.61 -40.20 10.13
C GLU A 782 -18.55 -38.81 10.77
N GLU A 783 -17.34 -38.22 10.85
CA GLU A 783 -17.19 -36.84 11.35
C GLU A 783 -17.68 -35.79 10.35
N MET A 784 -17.45 -36.01 9.06
CA MET A 784 -17.99 -35.14 8.01
C MET A 784 -19.51 -35.15 7.98
N LEU A 785 -20.13 -36.31 8.21
CA LEU A 785 -21.58 -36.43 8.36
C LEU A 785 -22.10 -35.58 9.52
N LYS A 786 -21.48 -35.69 10.71
CA LYS A 786 -21.88 -34.93 11.91
C LYS A 786 -21.76 -33.41 11.76
N LEU A 787 -20.88 -32.94 10.88
CA LEU A 787 -20.70 -31.51 10.62
C LEU A 787 -21.73 -30.97 9.62
N ALA A 788 -22.22 -31.82 8.72
CA ALA A 788 -23.24 -31.49 7.74
C ALA A 788 -24.67 -31.58 8.31
N ASP A 789 -24.87 -32.54 9.19
CA ASP A 789 -26.13 -32.86 9.86
C ASP A 789 -26.40 -31.87 11.02
N GLN A 790 -27.01 -30.73 10.69
CA GLN A 790 -27.32 -29.68 11.67
C GLN A 790 -28.45 -30.09 12.62
N ASN A 791 -29.37 -30.92 12.16
CA ASN A 791 -30.52 -31.35 12.94
C ASN A 791 -30.24 -32.64 13.78
N SER A 792 -29.07 -33.26 13.59
CA SER A 792 -28.61 -34.51 14.23
C SER A 792 -29.48 -35.74 13.94
N ASP A 793 -30.09 -35.82 12.75
CA ASP A 793 -30.90 -36.95 12.31
C ASP A 793 -30.10 -38.07 11.62
N HIS A 794 -28.77 -37.94 11.57
CA HIS A 794 -27.80 -38.83 10.95
C HIS A 794 -27.93 -38.96 9.43
N HIS A 795 -28.59 -38.01 8.79
CA HIS A 795 -28.71 -37.89 7.36
C HIS A 795 -28.41 -36.45 6.94
N ILE A 796 -28.06 -36.23 5.68
CA ILE A 796 -27.91 -34.87 5.13
C ILE A 796 -29.11 -34.63 4.22
N SER A 797 -30.01 -33.77 4.65
CA SER A 797 -31.13 -33.32 3.82
C SER A 797 -30.64 -32.46 2.65
N TYR A 798 -31.46 -32.31 1.61
CA TYR A 798 -31.14 -31.40 0.50
C TYR A 798 -30.87 -29.96 0.99
N GLU A 799 -31.56 -29.52 2.03
CA GLU A 799 -31.41 -28.18 2.62
C GLU A 799 -30.09 -28.05 3.39
N GLU A 800 -29.70 -29.04 4.19
CA GLU A 800 -28.39 -29.09 4.87
C GLU A 800 -27.23 -29.24 3.88
N PHE A 801 -27.43 -30.04 2.83
CA PHE A 801 -26.51 -30.13 1.70
C PHE A 801 -26.38 -28.78 1.00
N CYS A 802 -27.49 -28.06 0.79
CA CYS A 802 -27.48 -26.70 0.23
C CYS A 802 -26.93 -25.65 1.22
N GLU A 803 -26.93 -25.85 2.52
CA GLU A 803 -26.28 -24.92 3.45
C GLU A 803 -24.76 -25.14 3.50
N LEU A 804 -24.34 -26.39 3.44
CA LEU A 804 -22.94 -26.78 3.40
C LEU A 804 -22.30 -26.48 2.03
N PHE A 805 -23.03 -26.74 0.94
CA PHE A 805 -22.58 -26.54 -0.45
C PHE A 805 -23.19 -25.31 -1.18
N GLY A 806 -24.19 -24.63 -0.62
CA GLY A 806 -24.88 -23.50 -1.28
C GLY A 806 -24.55 -22.12 -0.72
N GLN A 807 -23.72 -22.02 0.32
CA GLN A 807 -22.96 -20.78 0.58
C GLN A 807 -22.03 -20.39 -0.60
N PHE A 808 -21.83 -21.31 -1.54
CA PHE A 808 -21.05 -21.14 -2.77
C PHE A 808 -21.69 -20.11 -3.72
N LYS A 809 -23.01 -19.90 -3.64
CA LYS A 809 -23.72 -18.89 -4.45
C LYS A 809 -23.40 -17.46 -4.04
N ASN A 810 -23.14 -17.22 -2.74
CA ASN A 810 -22.93 -15.86 -2.26
C ASN A 810 -21.57 -15.33 -2.73
N THR A 811 -20.52 -16.14 -2.81
CA THR A 811 -19.19 -15.64 -3.15
C THR A 811 -18.99 -15.30 -4.64
N VAL A 812 -19.92 -15.67 -5.53
CA VAL A 812 -19.92 -15.29 -6.96
C VAL A 812 -20.88 -14.13 -7.25
N HIS A 813 -21.83 -13.87 -6.34
CA HIS A 813 -22.78 -12.74 -6.43
C HIS A 813 -22.56 -11.64 -5.36
N SER A 814 -21.66 -11.85 -4.39
CA SER A 814 -21.33 -10.95 -3.28
C SER A 814 -19.82 -10.72 -3.14
N VAL A 815 -19.04 -10.97 -4.20
CA VAL A 815 -17.66 -10.53 -4.37
C VAL A 815 -17.61 -9.59 -5.54
#